data_AF-A0A7Y1Y2I1-F1
#
_entry.id   AF-A0A7Y1Y2I1-F1
#
_cell.length_a   1.000
_cell.length_b   1.000
_cell.length_c   1.000
_cell.angle_alpha   90.00
_cell.angle_beta   90.00
_cell.angle_gamma   90.00
#
_symmetry.space_group_name_H-M   'P 1'
#
loop_
_entity.id
_entity.type
_entity.pdbx_description
1 polymer ?
#
loop_
_entity_poly.entity_id
_entity_poly.type
_entity_poly.pdbx_seq_one_letter_code
_entity_poly.pdbx_strand_id
1 'polypeptide(L)'
;MNLRLSILLAAVLAVPAATAERGPVPGLSTATPYLIYYGNWSDTQAAFARDNYKLVILHPSMTNVTPAQIATIQAGPDTTPSTPDDVPVLAYISLGEDDRPGAPFAGDGNGPRVDPRASSAEPLAGIDPLGAPSPGGNGFASYYLDDGVLGDPGSTAGDGQPDRNRTFGGYYVNPGDPAWFPVLKTMTKAADGRAGMDELLTATTGNGYHCDGLFLDTLDTPAPNSFGATQFEWTTPAYQALVAQISAAYPGRLLAGNRGLFFYNPNFKNYGFTLRPHLDLVVFESYFTDSGGSGAPTAFFDDNKFNFAPKINAEAQRPDGFTVLALGYTTPGEPASLGEDDFRESQAEQGWALYRTNAGLNALPFSTAADDWNALFVPDSVPPAWDSTAAPSADSDPGTPGNQPPSPRIGIREAVPGDAQVTVRWDLARDQTGPVRYNIYYTAEPVLDFGTATKLAAVAPDVPAAYLAGAGPGRFPFEFTVTGLTNGATYRFAVRAADSASPPNEDGNAVVLAATPLVPLSTYAAISVDGNRDDWAGIPAALSDPLGDGTPDVISLKVANDDDYLYLLVEYSGLFDTNNLNGSASTFLSIDTDANVFTGFNIYGLGLVGAEVSWQNDFPFAQDAGTYNLGATFTDGAAGIAPYYSNTSFQEYRIRRDATFTVGGGPAQAAFPHGTISLLVWTNHPSVAEVTGAVRYAFAAAPPPESRFAFIEIDGDPSDWAPLPAILSDPPGDGTQDILSMKVANDDDYLYVLLGYNGTVDTNTLNGSPSIFLSVDNDADPATGFDIFSLGSLGAEVSWQNDFAFAQSAGNFNLGATFTNATPGIAPYFSATSFQEYRIRRDAVYSAGGGPDQAVFPNAVVALAAWTNGAGSDFAGSPLYSFAANPGATAYAAWKLARFTPTELADPLASGDLADLDRDGIATVMEFALGLDPRVPDPGGLPRASLVTAGPDRHLAITFARRPPADGVAYIPESSPDMLTWNDNQAQFLEVSTSPLPNGLEEVTFRLTSAVPGGPFYLRLRVELE
;
A
#
# COMPACT_ATOMS: atom_id res chain seq x y z
N MET A 1 33.99 -25.79 -4.22
CA MET A 1 34.56 -25.91 -2.84
C MET A 1 33.74 -24.94 -2.02
N ASN A 2 32.71 -25.41 -1.31
CA ASN A 2 31.72 -24.53 -0.68
C ASN A 2 32.38 -23.86 0.55
N LEU A 3 32.98 -22.70 0.34
CA LEU A 3 33.48 -21.87 1.41
C LEU A 3 32.30 -21.09 2.00
N ARG A 4 32.26 -21.04 3.34
CA ARG A 4 31.22 -20.34 4.11
C ARG A 4 31.86 -19.16 4.84
N LEU A 5 31.37 -17.95 4.61
CA LEU A 5 31.80 -16.77 5.35
C LEU A 5 30.61 -16.01 5.91
N SER A 6 30.66 -15.61 7.18
CA SER A 6 29.59 -14.86 7.87
C SER A 6 30.12 -13.55 8.45
N ILE A 7 29.36 -12.45 8.30
CA ILE A 7 29.63 -11.17 9.00
C ILE A 7 28.54 -10.89 10.01
N LEU A 8 28.95 -10.76 11.28
CA LEU A 8 28.11 -10.49 12.44
C LEU A 8 27.75 -9.00 12.56
N LEU A 9 26.45 -8.67 12.61
CA LEU A 9 26.00 -7.32 12.96
C LEU A 9 25.22 -7.33 14.29
N ALA A 10 25.77 -6.69 15.32
CA ALA A 10 25.11 -6.60 16.62
C ALA A 10 24.22 -5.34 16.71
N ALA A 11 22.89 -5.51 16.64
CA ALA A 11 21.94 -4.47 17.01
C ALA A 11 21.39 -4.73 18.42
N VAL A 12 21.70 -3.86 19.37
CA VAL A 12 21.06 -3.86 20.71
C VAL A 12 20.28 -2.56 20.83
N LEU A 13 18.95 -2.65 20.91
CA LEU A 13 18.08 -1.52 21.22
C LEU A 13 16.96 -1.93 22.16
N ALA A 14 17.01 -1.38 23.38
CA ALA A 14 15.84 -1.23 24.24
C ALA A 14 15.03 -0.05 23.69
N VAL A 15 13.81 -0.30 23.21
CA VAL A 15 12.93 0.75 22.72
C VAL A 15 12.02 1.24 23.88
N PRO A 16 11.86 2.56 24.10
CA PRO A 16 10.72 3.05 24.87
C PRO A 16 9.42 2.57 24.21
N ALA A 17 8.42 2.20 25.03
CA ALA A 17 7.16 1.65 24.56
C ALA A 17 6.55 2.52 23.46
N ALA A 18 6.26 1.90 22.30
CA ALA A 18 5.23 2.42 21.41
C ALA A 18 3.96 2.54 22.24
N THR A 19 3.19 3.62 22.06
CA THR A 19 1.82 3.70 22.59
C THR A 19 1.10 2.44 22.15
N ALA A 20 0.80 1.52 23.07
CA ALA A 20 0.08 0.31 22.74
C ALA A 20 -1.24 0.72 22.08
N GLU A 21 -1.47 0.26 20.85
CA GLU A 21 -2.79 0.34 20.26
C GLU A 21 -3.77 -0.44 21.15
N ARG A 22 -4.95 0.13 21.37
CA ARG A 22 -6.02 -0.53 22.12
C ARG A 22 -6.59 -1.68 21.30
N GLY A 23 -7.25 -2.60 21.97
CA GLY A 23 -7.80 -3.78 21.30
C GLY A 23 -8.77 -4.56 22.18
N PRO A 24 -9.32 -5.68 21.66
CA PRO A 24 -10.26 -6.50 22.41
C PRO A 24 -9.65 -6.97 23.75
N VAL A 25 -10.45 -6.94 24.81
CA VAL A 25 -10.01 -7.33 26.15
C VAL A 25 -9.75 -8.84 26.20
N PRO A 26 -8.50 -9.28 26.48
CA PRO A 26 -8.18 -10.70 26.54
C PRO A 26 -9.01 -11.43 27.61
N GLY A 27 -9.56 -12.59 27.24
CA GLY A 27 -10.30 -13.44 28.17
C GLY A 27 -11.76 -13.03 28.44
N LEU A 28 -12.22 -11.89 27.90
CA LEU A 28 -13.62 -11.49 27.97
C LEU A 28 -14.37 -11.99 26.73
N SER A 29 -15.38 -12.83 26.93
CA SER A 29 -16.23 -13.40 25.85
C SER A 29 -17.65 -13.68 26.35
N THR A 30 -18.50 -14.24 25.49
CA THR A 30 -19.85 -14.71 25.86
C THR A 30 -19.84 -15.73 27.00
N ALA A 31 -18.74 -16.48 27.16
CA ALA A 31 -18.58 -17.47 28.22
C ALA A 31 -18.29 -16.86 29.61
N THR A 32 -18.05 -15.55 29.69
CA THR A 32 -17.67 -14.87 30.93
C THR A 32 -18.72 -13.84 31.36
N PRO A 33 -19.32 -13.98 32.56
CA PRO A 33 -20.24 -12.98 33.09
C PRO A 33 -19.55 -11.65 33.38
N TYR A 34 -20.24 -10.55 33.13
CA TYR A 34 -19.85 -9.22 33.62
C TYR A 34 -20.98 -8.60 34.44
N LEU A 35 -20.64 -7.58 35.24
CA LEU A 35 -21.58 -6.84 36.09
C LEU A 35 -21.50 -5.36 35.78
N ILE A 36 -22.64 -4.69 35.63
CA ILE A 36 -22.76 -3.24 35.74
C ILE A 36 -23.70 -2.88 36.90
N TYR A 37 -23.21 -2.08 37.85
CA TYR A 37 -23.96 -1.76 39.07
C TYR A 37 -23.65 -0.35 39.63
N TYR A 38 -24.67 0.51 39.63
CA TYR A 38 -24.63 1.89 40.12
C TYR A 38 -25.33 2.07 41.48
N GLY A 39 -25.60 0.98 42.19
CA GLY A 39 -26.12 1.03 43.56
C GLY A 39 -25.03 1.10 44.63
N ASN A 40 -25.44 1.11 45.90
CA ASN A 40 -24.53 1.12 47.03
C ASN A 40 -23.90 -0.26 47.27
N TRP A 41 -22.64 -0.26 47.71
CA TRP A 41 -21.79 -1.42 47.93
C TRP A 41 -21.59 -1.74 49.42
N SER A 42 -21.48 -3.03 49.70
CA SER A 42 -21.08 -3.65 50.96
C SER A 42 -19.97 -4.67 50.70
N ASP A 43 -19.25 -5.05 51.74
CA ASP A 43 -18.13 -6.00 51.59
C ASP A 43 -18.60 -7.37 51.07
N THR A 44 -19.82 -7.78 51.42
CA THR A 44 -20.45 -9.00 50.89
C THR A 44 -20.72 -8.89 49.39
N GLN A 45 -21.16 -7.74 48.90
CA GLN A 45 -21.37 -7.51 47.47
C GLN A 45 -20.04 -7.47 46.71
N ALA A 46 -19.00 -6.85 47.27
CA ALA A 46 -17.67 -6.83 46.67
C ALA A 46 -17.08 -8.25 46.56
N ALA A 47 -17.19 -9.05 47.62
CA ALA A 47 -16.77 -10.45 47.60
C ALA A 47 -17.59 -11.29 46.60
N PHE A 48 -18.90 -11.09 46.53
CA PHE A 48 -19.73 -11.79 45.54
C PHE A 48 -19.31 -11.40 44.12
N ALA A 49 -19.07 -10.12 43.86
CA ALA A 49 -18.70 -9.66 42.52
C ALA A 49 -17.35 -10.24 42.07
N ARG A 50 -16.36 -10.24 42.98
CA ARG A 50 -15.05 -10.90 42.80
C ARG A 50 -15.17 -12.36 42.37
N ASP A 51 -16.09 -13.09 43.00
CA ASP A 51 -16.20 -14.55 42.83
C ASP A 51 -16.99 -14.96 41.58
N ASN A 52 -17.84 -14.08 41.04
CA ASN A 52 -18.85 -14.45 40.03
C ASN A 52 -18.77 -13.68 38.71
N TYR A 53 -17.96 -12.63 38.59
CA TYR A 53 -17.84 -11.85 37.34
C TYR A 53 -16.38 -11.70 36.90
N LYS A 54 -16.19 -11.48 35.60
CA LYS A 54 -14.89 -11.26 34.94
C LYS A 54 -14.65 -9.81 34.52
N LEU A 55 -15.64 -8.95 34.71
CA LEU A 55 -15.55 -7.51 34.52
C LEU A 55 -16.61 -6.86 35.41
N VAL A 56 -16.27 -5.77 36.09
CA VAL A 56 -17.22 -4.99 36.90
C VAL A 56 -17.18 -3.53 36.50
N ILE A 57 -18.34 -2.97 36.15
CA ILE A 57 -18.55 -1.55 35.88
C ILE A 57 -19.33 -0.95 37.04
N LEU A 58 -18.82 0.13 37.62
CA LEU A 58 -19.42 0.77 38.79
C LEU A 58 -19.37 2.31 38.70
N HIS A 59 -20.12 2.99 39.57
CA HIS A 59 -20.23 4.45 39.56
C HIS A 59 -19.75 5.07 40.88
N PRO A 60 -18.45 5.38 41.03
CA PRO A 60 -17.89 5.88 42.28
C PRO A 60 -18.46 7.24 42.70
N SER A 61 -18.79 8.10 41.75
CA SER A 61 -19.29 9.45 42.01
C SER A 61 -20.66 9.48 42.72
N MET A 62 -21.51 8.49 42.48
CA MET A 62 -22.91 8.49 42.96
C MET A 62 -23.21 7.43 44.03
N THR A 63 -22.22 6.63 44.42
CA THR A 63 -22.40 5.50 45.35
C THR A 63 -21.50 5.62 46.59
N ASN A 64 -21.68 4.73 47.56
CA ASN A 64 -20.82 4.61 48.74
C ASN A 64 -19.61 3.67 48.55
N VAL A 65 -19.28 3.25 47.32
CA VAL A 65 -18.18 2.33 47.07
C VAL A 65 -16.84 2.90 47.57
N THR A 66 -16.00 2.03 48.13
CA THR A 66 -14.70 2.41 48.68
C THR A 66 -13.54 1.80 47.88
N PRO A 67 -12.33 2.41 47.90
CA PRO A 67 -11.14 1.81 47.29
C PRO A 67 -10.83 0.39 47.80
N ALA A 68 -11.11 0.10 49.07
CA ALA A 68 -10.90 -1.24 49.64
C ALA A 68 -11.85 -2.29 49.04
N GLN A 69 -13.09 -1.91 48.74
CA GLN A 69 -14.05 -2.79 48.06
C GLN A 69 -13.66 -3.00 46.59
N ILE A 70 -13.18 -1.96 45.91
CA ILE A 70 -12.65 -2.07 44.54
C ILE A 70 -11.46 -3.04 44.52
N ALA A 71 -10.48 -2.86 45.42
CA ALA A 71 -9.34 -3.76 45.54
C ALA A 71 -9.75 -5.21 45.87
N THR A 72 -10.85 -5.40 46.61
CA THR A 72 -11.41 -6.73 46.88
C THR A 72 -11.91 -7.39 45.60
N ILE A 73 -12.57 -6.63 44.73
CA ILE A 73 -13.05 -7.13 43.42
C ILE A 73 -11.85 -7.44 42.52
N GLN A 74 -10.90 -6.51 42.42
CA GLN A 74 -9.73 -6.61 41.56
C GLN A 74 -8.87 -7.84 41.82
N ALA A 75 -8.71 -8.24 43.09
CA ALA A 75 -7.85 -9.35 43.49
C ALA A 75 -8.32 -10.75 43.07
N GLY A 76 -9.43 -10.85 42.31
CA GLY A 76 -9.90 -12.11 41.75
C GLY A 76 -10.34 -13.15 42.80
N PRO A 77 -10.95 -14.26 42.35
CA PRO A 77 -11.33 -15.39 43.22
C PRO A 77 -10.20 -15.93 44.11
N ASP A 78 -8.95 -15.90 43.66
CA ASP A 78 -7.79 -16.38 44.42
C ASP A 78 -7.31 -15.39 45.50
N THR A 79 -7.87 -14.19 45.52
CA THR A 79 -7.60 -13.09 46.46
C THR A 79 -6.16 -12.54 46.42
N THR A 80 -5.41 -12.86 45.37
CA THR A 80 -4.02 -12.46 45.16
C THR A 80 -3.94 -11.51 43.98
N PRO A 81 -3.62 -10.22 44.18
CA PRO A 81 -3.52 -9.28 43.08
C PRO A 81 -2.46 -9.67 42.04
N SER A 82 -2.67 -9.21 40.81
CA SER A 82 -1.79 -9.40 39.65
C SER A 82 -1.67 -10.86 39.18
N THR A 83 -2.76 -11.61 39.31
CA THR A 83 -2.90 -12.98 38.80
C THR A 83 -3.84 -13.01 37.59
N PRO A 84 -3.83 -14.09 36.79
CA PRO A 84 -4.71 -14.20 35.62
C PRO A 84 -6.22 -14.23 35.91
N ASP A 85 -6.65 -14.38 37.17
CA ASP A 85 -8.07 -14.38 37.56
C ASP A 85 -8.56 -13.04 38.12
N ASP A 86 -7.70 -12.02 38.19
CA ASP A 86 -8.06 -10.65 38.55
C ASP A 86 -9.27 -10.15 37.72
N VAL A 87 -10.12 -9.36 38.36
CA VAL A 87 -11.33 -8.82 37.75
C VAL A 87 -11.14 -7.34 37.45
N PRO A 88 -11.05 -6.94 36.17
CA PRO A 88 -10.97 -5.52 35.82
C PRO A 88 -12.18 -4.75 36.34
N VAL A 89 -11.93 -3.60 36.97
CA VAL A 89 -12.97 -2.70 37.47
C VAL A 89 -12.94 -1.38 36.69
N LEU A 90 -14.03 -1.06 36.01
CA LEU A 90 -14.20 0.19 35.27
C LEU A 90 -15.07 1.18 36.05
N ALA A 91 -14.62 2.45 36.08
CA ALA A 91 -15.40 3.53 36.68
C ALA A 91 -16.18 4.31 35.63
N TYR A 92 -17.47 4.52 35.88
CA TYR A 92 -18.32 5.41 35.10
C TYR A 92 -17.82 6.86 35.11
N ILE A 93 -17.82 7.48 33.93
CA ILE A 93 -17.65 8.92 33.74
C ILE A 93 -18.49 9.40 32.55
N SER A 94 -19.25 10.49 32.71
CA SER A 94 -19.96 11.16 31.61
C SER A 94 -19.02 12.12 30.88
N LEU A 95 -18.87 11.96 29.56
CA LEU A 95 -18.00 12.84 28.77
C LEU A 95 -18.76 14.00 28.11
N GLY A 96 -19.98 13.74 27.65
CA GLY A 96 -20.85 14.64 26.89
C GLY A 96 -21.85 15.44 27.72
N GLU A 97 -21.95 15.16 29.02
CA GLU A 97 -22.80 15.93 29.93
C GLU A 97 -22.07 16.31 31.22
N ASP A 98 -22.23 17.56 31.64
CA ASP A 98 -21.82 18.07 32.95
C ASP A 98 -22.96 17.88 33.96
N ASP A 99 -22.81 16.86 34.80
CA ASP A 99 -23.77 16.49 35.83
C ASP A 99 -23.32 16.87 37.25
N ARG A 100 -22.28 17.71 37.36
CA ARG A 100 -21.80 18.20 38.66
C ARG A 100 -22.87 19.02 39.38
N PRO A 101 -23.03 18.84 40.70
CA PRO A 101 -23.85 19.74 41.51
C PRO A 101 -23.42 21.20 41.34
N GLY A 102 -24.34 22.06 40.90
CA GLY A 102 -24.08 23.48 40.67
C GLY A 102 -23.80 23.88 39.22
N ALA A 103 -23.75 22.93 38.28
CA ALA A 103 -23.81 23.22 36.85
C ALA A 103 -25.14 23.93 36.48
N PRO A 104 -25.13 24.83 35.47
CA PRO A 104 -24.00 25.19 34.62
C PRO A 104 -23.09 26.25 35.26
N PHE A 105 -21.79 26.22 34.94
CA PHE A 105 -20.78 27.12 35.51
C PHE A 105 -20.42 28.27 34.57
N ALA A 106 -19.96 29.39 35.15
CA ALA A 106 -19.52 30.56 34.39
C ALA A 106 -18.25 30.31 33.55
N GLY A 107 -17.35 29.43 34.02
CA GLY A 107 -16.11 29.07 33.32
C GLY A 107 -15.28 30.28 32.85
N ASP A 108 -14.89 30.24 31.58
CA ASP A 108 -14.16 31.30 30.89
C ASP A 108 -15.06 32.40 30.32
N GLY A 109 -16.38 32.25 30.44
CA GLY A 109 -17.40 33.19 29.99
C GLY A 109 -17.60 33.24 28.47
N ASN A 110 -17.05 32.31 27.69
CA ASN A 110 -17.13 32.34 26.22
C ASN A 110 -18.23 31.44 25.62
N GLY A 111 -19.00 30.76 26.47
CA GLY A 111 -20.13 29.90 26.07
C GLY A 111 -21.51 30.45 26.48
N PRO A 112 -22.58 29.74 26.09
CA PRO A 112 -22.55 28.47 25.36
C PRO A 112 -22.23 28.61 23.85
N ARG A 113 -22.03 27.48 23.18
CA ARG A 113 -21.62 27.37 21.77
C ARG A 113 -22.66 26.63 20.92
N VAL A 114 -22.78 27.05 19.68
CA VAL A 114 -23.70 26.52 18.67
C VAL A 114 -22.93 25.93 17.48
N ASP A 115 -23.62 25.15 16.64
CA ASP A 115 -23.07 24.65 15.37
C ASP A 115 -22.58 25.82 14.49
N PRO A 116 -21.28 25.86 14.13
CA PRO A 116 -20.73 26.93 13.29
C PRO A 116 -21.07 26.74 11.80
N ARG A 117 -21.61 25.59 11.40
CA ARG A 117 -21.93 25.30 10.00
C ARG A 117 -23.19 26.06 9.56
N ALA A 118 -23.21 26.47 8.30
CA ALA A 118 -24.41 27.06 7.70
C ALA A 118 -25.53 26.03 7.46
N SER A 119 -25.18 24.74 7.37
CA SER A 119 -26.11 23.64 7.11
C SER A 119 -25.52 22.31 7.61
N SER A 120 -26.39 21.39 8.05
CA SER A 120 -26.01 20.01 8.38
C SER A 120 -25.55 19.20 7.16
N ALA A 121 -25.75 19.71 5.94
CA ALA A 121 -25.20 19.11 4.73
C ALA A 121 -23.67 19.25 4.64
N GLU A 122 -23.08 20.26 5.28
CA GLU A 122 -21.63 20.51 5.23
C GLU A 122 -20.81 19.36 5.86
N PRO A 123 -19.55 19.14 5.42
CA PRO A 123 -18.66 18.14 6.01
C PRO A 123 -18.38 18.38 7.50
N LEU A 124 -18.01 17.31 8.22
CA LEU A 124 -17.57 17.41 9.61
C LEU A 124 -16.08 17.75 9.76
N ALA A 125 -15.29 17.64 8.68
CA ALA A 125 -13.88 18.00 8.70
C ALA A 125 -13.66 19.52 8.68
N GLY A 126 -12.61 19.98 9.36
CA GLY A 126 -12.19 21.39 9.33
C GLY A 126 -13.05 22.35 10.15
N ILE A 127 -13.94 21.84 11.00
CA ILE A 127 -14.76 22.64 11.91
C ILE A 127 -13.89 23.15 13.08
N ASP A 128 -14.06 24.41 13.46
CA ASP A 128 -13.45 24.95 14.68
C ASP A 128 -13.97 24.16 15.89
N PRO A 129 -13.10 23.50 16.68
CA PRO A 129 -13.52 22.67 17.80
C PRO A 129 -14.29 23.45 18.88
N LEU A 130 -14.20 24.79 18.93
CA LEU A 130 -15.00 25.61 19.84
C LEU A 130 -16.42 25.90 19.34
N GLY A 131 -16.72 25.70 18.06
CA GLY A 131 -17.99 26.12 17.45
C GLY A 131 -18.16 27.63 17.37
N ALA A 132 -19.38 28.11 17.13
CA ALA A 132 -19.70 29.54 17.12
C ALA A 132 -20.28 29.99 18.48
N PRO A 133 -20.09 31.25 18.90
CA PRO A 133 -20.76 31.78 20.09
C PRO A 133 -22.28 31.73 19.92
N SER A 134 -23.01 31.32 20.96
CA SER A 134 -24.47 31.37 20.93
C SER A 134 -25.00 32.81 20.84
N PRO A 135 -26.01 33.09 20.00
CA PRO A 135 -26.73 34.37 20.02
C PRO A 135 -27.32 34.67 21.41
N GLY A 136 -27.25 35.93 21.85
CA GLY A 136 -27.96 36.36 23.06
C GLY A 136 -27.18 36.28 24.38
N GLY A 137 -26.03 35.62 24.47
CA GLY A 137 -25.22 35.78 25.69
C GLY A 137 -24.00 34.90 25.86
N ASN A 138 -22.93 35.58 26.23
CA ASN A 138 -21.72 35.06 26.88
C ASN A 138 -21.93 35.04 28.40
N GLY A 139 -21.22 34.18 29.13
CA GLY A 139 -21.27 34.16 30.61
C GLY A 139 -21.19 32.77 31.22
N PHE A 140 -21.18 31.73 30.39
CA PHE A 140 -20.94 30.34 30.77
C PHE A 140 -19.62 29.83 30.20
N ALA A 141 -19.16 28.68 30.67
CA ALA A 141 -17.98 28.03 30.12
C ALA A 141 -18.16 27.72 28.63
N SER A 142 -17.10 27.89 27.84
CA SER A 142 -17.08 27.61 26.40
C SER A 142 -17.51 26.19 26.03
N TYR A 143 -17.32 25.22 26.93
CA TYR A 143 -17.73 23.86 26.65
C TYR A 143 -19.25 23.64 26.72
N TYR A 144 -20.08 24.56 27.21
CA TYR A 144 -21.53 24.34 27.19
C TYR A 144 -22.12 24.51 25.80
N LEU A 145 -23.09 23.66 25.48
CA LEU A 145 -23.76 23.64 24.18
C LEU A 145 -25.17 24.25 24.25
N ASP A 146 -25.60 24.86 23.16
CA ASP A 146 -26.90 25.48 22.96
C ASP A 146 -27.34 25.23 21.51
N ASP A 147 -28.35 24.39 21.28
CA ASP A 147 -28.99 24.16 19.99
C ASP A 147 -30.52 24.31 20.03
N GLY A 148 -31.11 24.52 21.21
CA GLY A 148 -32.54 24.71 21.42
C GLY A 148 -33.41 23.48 21.20
N VAL A 149 -32.80 22.31 20.97
CA VAL A 149 -33.47 21.02 20.78
C VAL A 149 -33.29 20.20 22.07
N LEU A 150 -34.41 19.87 22.71
CA LEU A 150 -34.46 19.20 24.04
C LEU A 150 -34.02 20.04 25.27
N GLY A 151 -33.64 21.32 25.13
CA GLY A 151 -33.38 22.26 26.23
C GLY A 151 -34.58 22.48 27.18
N ASP A 152 -34.47 23.31 28.23
CA ASP A 152 -35.58 23.53 29.19
C ASP A 152 -36.87 24.10 28.51
N PRO A 153 -38.07 23.98 29.12
CA PRO A 153 -39.30 24.51 28.52
C PRO A 153 -39.21 26.01 28.19
N GLY A 154 -39.21 26.33 26.90
CA GLY A 154 -39.02 27.70 26.39
C GLY A 154 -37.63 27.98 25.81
N SER A 155 -36.70 27.03 25.88
CA SER A 155 -35.41 27.07 25.17
C SER A 155 -35.67 27.19 23.66
N THR A 156 -34.95 28.10 23.02
CA THR A 156 -34.93 28.28 21.56
C THR A 156 -33.50 28.24 21.07
N ALA A 157 -33.29 27.72 19.86
CA ALA A 157 -31.95 27.54 19.32
C ALA A 157 -31.14 28.84 19.38
N GLY A 158 -30.05 28.81 20.14
CA GLY A 158 -29.18 29.95 20.30
C GLY A 158 -29.80 31.06 21.14
N ASP A 159 -30.37 30.73 22.30
CA ASP A 159 -30.92 31.71 23.24
C ASP A 159 -29.91 32.20 24.30
N GLY A 160 -28.70 31.64 24.26
CA GLY A 160 -27.59 31.97 25.13
C GLY A 160 -27.62 31.21 26.46
N GLN A 161 -28.45 30.16 26.59
CA GLN A 161 -28.49 29.29 27.76
C GLN A 161 -27.96 27.88 27.44
N PRO A 162 -27.13 27.28 28.31
CA PRO A 162 -26.74 25.88 28.18
C PRO A 162 -27.95 24.94 28.15
N ASP A 163 -28.00 24.06 27.16
CA ASP A 163 -29.06 23.05 27.06
C ASP A 163 -28.84 21.88 28.03
N ARG A 164 -29.96 21.33 28.51
CA ARG A 164 -29.98 20.33 29.56
C ARG A 164 -30.75 19.08 29.13
N ASN A 165 -30.15 17.92 29.34
CA ASN A 165 -30.85 16.64 29.19
C ASN A 165 -31.98 16.55 30.23
N ARG A 166 -33.23 16.56 29.77
CA ARG A 166 -34.42 16.54 30.67
C ARG A 166 -34.62 15.21 31.38
N THR A 167 -34.11 14.11 30.84
CA THR A 167 -34.30 12.76 31.38
C THR A 167 -33.37 12.50 32.54
N PHE A 168 -32.08 12.84 32.38
CA PHE A 168 -31.03 12.53 33.35
C PHE A 168 -30.48 13.76 34.09
N GLY A 169 -30.71 14.96 33.55
CA GLY A 169 -30.48 16.22 34.25
C GLY A 169 -29.09 16.83 34.09
N GLY A 170 -28.20 16.28 33.26
CA GLY A 170 -26.89 16.86 32.91
C GLY A 170 -27.01 17.97 31.85
N TYR A 171 -26.07 18.91 31.86
CA TYR A 171 -25.96 19.94 30.82
C TYR A 171 -25.09 19.44 29.69
N TYR A 172 -25.53 19.60 28.44
CA TYR A 172 -24.74 19.17 27.29
C TYR A 172 -23.46 19.99 27.18
N VAL A 173 -22.36 19.30 26.96
CA VAL A 173 -21.06 19.91 26.76
C VAL A 173 -20.43 19.43 25.46
N ASN A 174 -19.65 20.30 24.83
CA ASN A 174 -18.77 20.00 23.73
C ASN A 174 -17.50 19.36 24.29
N PRO A 175 -17.33 18.03 24.19
CA PRO A 175 -16.31 17.38 25.00
C PRO A 175 -14.91 17.60 24.46
N GLY A 176 -14.78 17.99 23.20
CA GLY A 176 -13.50 18.38 22.62
C GLY A 176 -13.15 19.85 22.79
N ASP A 177 -13.94 20.63 23.56
CA ASP A 177 -13.48 21.94 24.01
C ASP A 177 -12.25 21.76 24.94
N PRO A 178 -11.11 22.41 24.65
CA PRO A 178 -9.89 22.27 25.46
C PRO A 178 -10.04 22.63 26.95
N ALA A 179 -11.05 23.42 27.32
CA ALA A 179 -11.35 23.76 28.71
C ALA A 179 -12.07 22.64 29.47
N TRP A 180 -12.67 21.66 28.77
CA TRP A 180 -13.39 20.55 29.39
C TRP A 180 -12.46 19.43 29.90
N PHE A 181 -11.43 19.06 29.12
CA PHE A 181 -10.51 17.99 29.52
C PHE A 181 -9.86 18.21 30.91
N PRO A 182 -9.36 19.42 31.27
CA PRO A 182 -8.84 19.68 32.61
C PRO A 182 -9.89 19.45 33.71
N VAL A 183 -11.17 19.76 33.45
CA VAL A 183 -12.26 19.52 34.40
C VAL A 183 -12.46 18.03 34.60
N LEU A 184 -12.66 17.27 33.52
CA LEU A 184 -12.82 15.81 33.58
C LEU A 184 -11.63 15.12 34.27
N LYS A 185 -10.42 15.64 34.04
CA LYS A 185 -9.21 15.09 34.61
C LYS A 185 -9.10 15.32 36.12
N THR A 186 -9.36 16.55 36.57
CA THR A 186 -8.95 17.02 37.91
C THR A 186 -10.08 17.16 38.92
N MET A 187 -11.35 17.17 38.49
CA MET A 187 -12.49 17.24 39.43
C MET A 187 -12.43 16.09 40.44
N THR A 188 -12.91 16.33 41.65
CA THR A 188 -12.97 15.30 42.69
C THR A 188 -14.35 15.21 43.31
N LYS A 189 -14.76 14.01 43.72
CA LYS A 189 -16.06 13.77 44.38
C LYS A 189 -16.25 14.67 45.59
N ALA A 190 -15.18 14.92 46.35
CA ALA A 190 -15.23 15.75 47.55
C ALA A 190 -15.44 17.24 47.26
N ALA A 191 -14.78 17.78 46.23
CA ALA A 191 -14.85 19.21 45.90
C ALA A 191 -16.00 19.54 44.94
N ASP A 192 -16.25 18.66 43.97
CA ASP A 192 -17.10 18.91 42.81
C ASP A 192 -18.33 18.00 42.77
N GLY A 193 -18.49 17.07 43.72
CA GLY A 193 -19.58 16.10 43.73
C GLY A 193 -19.47 14.99 42.67
N ARG A 194 -18.43 15.03 41.82
CA ARG A 194 -18.09 14.04 40.79
C ARG A 194 -16.60 13.76 40.78
N ALA A 195 -16.23 12.49 40.74
CA ALA A 195 -14.83 12.07 40.60
C ALA A 195 -14.38 12.20 39.15
N GLY A 196 -13.24 12.86 38.94
CA GLY A 196 -12.56 12.96 37.66
C GLY A 196 -11.54 11.83 37.47
N MET A 197 -10.96 11.76 36.27
CA MET A 197 -10.10 10.65 35.85
C MET A 197 -8.91 10.42 36.79
N ASP A 198 -8.30 11.48 37.35
CA ASP A 198 -7.18 11.31 38.28
C ASP A 198 -7.61 10.68 39.61
N GLU A 199 -8.79 11.01 40.14
CA GLU A 199 -9.32 10.35 41.35
C GLU A 199 -9.80 8.92 41.06
N LEU A 200 -10.36 8.68 39.87
CA LEU A 200 -10.86 7.37 39.46
C LEU A 200 -9.72 6.36 39.21
N LEU A 201 -8.64 6.79 38.54
CA LEU A 201 -7.60 5.89 38.02
C LEU A 201 -6.31 5.86 38.84
N THR A 202 -6.13 6.78 39.80
CA THR A 202 -4.93 6.81 40.65
C THR A 202 -5.27 6.45 42.10
N ALA A 203 -4.27 6.02 42.86
CA ALA A 203 -4.40 5.80 44.30
C ALA A 203 -4.09 7.07 45.13
N THR A 204 -3.65 8.15 44.48
CA THR A 204 -3.05 9.32 45.17
C THR A 204 -3.91 10.58 45.13
N THR A 205 -4.97 10.61 44.32
CA THR A 205 -5.82 11.78 44.12
C THR A 205 -7.20 11.56 44.71
N GLY A 206 -7.73 12.53 45.48
CA GLY A 206 -9.06 12.42 46.09
C GLY A 206 -9.21 11.19 46.98
N ASN A 207 -10.27 10.41 46.77
CA ASN A 207 -10.49 9.12 47.41
C ASN A 207 -9.55 8.01 46.88
N GLY A 208 -8.91 8.20 45.73
CA GLY A 208 -7.95 7.27 45.14
C GLY A 208 -8.55 5.91 44.81
N TYR A 209 -9.56 5.87 43.92
CA TYR A 209 -10.32 4.64 43.63
C TYR A 209 -9.51 3.55 42.93
N HIS A 210 -8.47 3.94 42.19
CA HIS A 210 -7.52 3.03 41.54
C HIS A 210 -8.18 1.96 40.64
N CYS A 211 -9.22 2.35 39.90
CA CYS A 211 -9.87 1.50 38.90
C CYS A 211 -8.91 1.14 37.75
N ASP A 212 -9.17 0.00 37.11
CA ASP A 212 -8.39 -0.49 35.97
C ASP A 212 -8.73 0.21 34.66
N GLY A 213 -9.85 0.93 34.63
CA GLY A 213 -10.27 1.66 33.46
C GLY A 213 -11.50 2.53 33.67
N LEU A 214 -12.01 3.07 32.56
CA LEU A 214 -13.16 3.96 32.52
C LEU A 214 -14.26 3.37 31.64
N PHE A 215 -15.50 3.57 32.07
CA PHE A 215 -16.69 3.41 31.24
C PHE A 215 -17.18 4.81 30.85
N LEU A 216 -16.94 5.15 29.59
CA LEU A 216 -17.16 6.46 28.98
C LEU A 216 -18.60 6.54 28.49
N ASP A 217 -19.43 7.28 29.21
CA ASP A 217 -20.83 7.48 28.86
C ASP A 217 -21.07 8.77 28.08
N THR A 218 -22.30 8.95 27.61
CA THR A 218 -22.80 10.12 26.87
C THR A 218 -22.08 10.39 25.54
N LEU A 219 -21.47 9.34 24.96
CA LEU A 219 -20.84 9.34 23.62
C LEU A 219 -21.82 9.63 22.47
N ASP A 220 -23.12 9.62 22.76
CA ASP A 220 -24.19 9.95 21.81
C ASP A 220 -24.48 11.46 21.70
N THR A 221 -23.84 12.30 22.51
CA THR A 221 -24.00 13.77 22.42
C THR A 221 -23.83 14.31 20.97
N PRO A 222 -22.81 13.89 20.18
CA PRO A 222 -22.65 14.29 18.77
C PRO A 222 -23.47 13.42 17.80
N ALA A 223 -24.63 12.91 18.22
CA ALA A 223 -25.49 12.08 17.37
C ALA A 223 -25.81 12.78 16.04
N PRO A 224 -25.98 12.00 14.95
CA PRO A 224 -26.40 12.55 13.66
C PRO A 224 -27.64 13.43 13.80
N ASN A 225 -27.61 14.63 13.21
CA ASN A 225 -28.74 15.57 13.26
C ASN A 225 -30.02 14.95 12.68
N SER A 226 -29.91 13.96 11.79
CA SER A 226 -31.02 13.20 11.22
C SER A 226 -31.80 12.37 12.23
N PHE A 227 -31.22 12.05 13.40
CA PHE A 227 -31.92 11.32 14.46
C PHE A 227 -32.89 12.23 15.23
N GLY A 228 -32.71 13.55 15.13
CA GLY A 228 -33.60 14.55 15.75
C GLY A 228 -33.56 14.59 17.27
N ALA A 229 -32.60 13.89 17.90
CA ALA A 229 -32.40 13.90 19.36
C ALA A 229 -31.61 15.13 19.80
N THR A 230 -30.45 15.38 19.20
CA THR A 230 -29.64 16.60 19.39
C THR A 230 -29.25 17.16 18.00
N GLN A 231 -28.73 18.38 17.96
CA GLN A 231 -28.12 18.99 16.77
C GLN A 231 -26.61 19.25 16.95
N PHE A 232 -25.97 18.54 17.87
CA PHE A 232 -24.55 18.68 18.20
C PHE A 232 -23.61 17.82 17.35
N GLU A 233 -24.07 17.27 16.22
CA GLU A 233 -23.28 16.44 15.30
C GLU A 233 -21.93 17.08 14.93
N TRP A 234 -21.87 18.41 14.82
CA TRP A 234 -20.65 19.16 14.52
C TRP A 234 -19.51 18.95 15.54
N THR A 235 -19.82 18.54 16.77
CA THR A 235 -18.82 18.28 17.82
C THR A 235 -18.07 16.96 17.63
N THR A 236 -18.47 16.13 16.66
CA THR A 236 -17.88 14.81 16.36
C THR A 236 -16.35 14.78 16.29
N PRO A 237 -15.65 15.65 15.52
CA PRO A 237 -14.19 15.61 15.45
C PRO A 237 -13.54 15.89 16.80
N ALA A 238 -14.11 16.84 17.54
CA ALA A 238 -13.64 17.24 18.86
C ALA A 238 -13.86 16.10 19.88
N TYR A 239 -14.98 15.37 19.74
CA TYR A 239 -15.28 14.19 20.54
C TYR A 239 -14.25 13.06 20.35
N GLN A 240 -13.93 12.75 19.09
CA GLN A 240 -12.89 11.75 18.79
C GLN A 240 -11.53 12.18 19.34
N ALA A 241 -11.16 13.45 19.20
CA ALA A 241 -9.92 13.99 19.74
C ALA A 241 -9.85 13.87 21.28
N LEU A 242 -10.96 14.10 22.00
CA LEU A 242 -11.03 13.89 23.45
C LEU A 242 -10.75 12.42 23.80
N VAL A 243 -11.43 11.48 23.15
CA VAL A 243 -11.27 10.04 23.45
C VAL A 243 -9.84 9.60 23.13
N ALA A 244 -9.25 10.08 22.03
CA ALA A 244 -7.85 9.86 21.70
C ALA A 244 -6.90 10.44 22.78
N GLN A 245 -7.21 11.63 23.30
CA GLN A 245 -6.44 12.26 24.37
C GLN A 245 -6.53 11.48 25.69
N ILE A 246 -7.71 10.98 26.05
CA ILE A 246 -7.90 10.10 27.23
C ILE A 246 -7.12 8.80 27.02
N SER A 247 -7.23 8.21 25.83
CA SER A 247 -6.50 7.00 25.46
C SER A 247 -4.99 7.15 25.66
N ALA A 248 -4.42 8.25 25.14
CA ALA A 248 -3.00 8.56 25.23
C ALA A 248 -2.55 8.93 26.67
N ALA A 249 -3.42 9.58 27.46
CA ALA A 249 -3.11 9.94 28.83
C ALA A 249 -3.06 8.72 29.78
N TYR A 250 -3.76 7.64 29.43
CA TYR A 250 -3.90 6.43 30.26
C TYR A 250 -3.71 5.12 29.45
N PRO A 251 -2.53 4.89 28.86
CA PRO A 251 -2.29 3.79 27.91
C PRO A 251 -2.36 2.38 28.53
N GLY A 252 -2.26 2.26 29.86
CA GLY A 252 -2.40 0.99 30.58
C GLY A 252 -3.75 0.78 31.25
N ARG A 253 -4.75 1.63 30.95
CA ARG A 253 -6.09 1.57 31.54
C ARG A 253 -7.10 1.19 30.46
N LEU A 254 -8.07 0.33 30.77
CA LEU A 254 -9.12 -0.06 29.82
C LEU A 254 -10.10 1.10 29.58
N LEU A 255 -10.56 1.27 28.34
CA LEU A 255 -11.61 2.23 27.98
C LEU A 255 -12.77 1.51 27.31
N ALA A 256 -13.94 1.62 27.93
CA ALA A 256 -15.19 1.09 27.41
C ALA A 256 -16.11 2.25 27.02
N GLY A 257 -16.53 2.33 25.75
CA GLY A 257 -17.51 3.32 25.31
C GLY A 257 -18.94 2.82 25.46
N ASN A 258 -19.83 3.61 26.05
CA ASN A 258 -21.27 3.34 25.99
C ASN A 258 -21.84 3.92 24.69
N ARG A 259 -22.42 3.07 23.84
CA ARG A 259 -23.05 3.48 22.57
C ARG A 259 -22.07 4.22 21.64
N GLY A 260 -22.41 5.43 21.17
CA GLY A 260 -21.69 6.12 20.10
C GLY A 260 -21.70 5.32 18.79
N LEU A 261 -22.75 4.53 18.56
CA LEU A 261 -22.72 3.44 17.56
C LEU A 261 -22.57 3.94 16.12
N PHE A 262 -22.94 5.20 15.86
CA PHE A 262 -22.76 5.87 14.58
C PHE A 262 -21.28 6.10 14.22
N PHE A 263 -20.35 6.07 15.17
CA PHE A 263 -18.90 6.08 14.91
C PHE A 263 -18.39 4.79 14.23
N TYR A 264 -19.20 3.73 14.19
CA TYR A 264 -18.85 2.42 13.63
C TYR A 264 -19.74 2.05 12.43
N ASN A 265 -20.57 2.98 11.95
CA ASN A 265 -21.46 2.75 10.83
C ASN A 265 -21.10 3.71 9.67
N PRO A 266 -20.52 3.21 8.56
CA PRO A 266 -20.06 4.03 7.44
C PRO A 266 -21.16 4.83 6.72
N ASN A 267 -22.44 4.59 7.03
CA ASN A 267 -23.54 5.39 6.47
C ASN A 267 -23.67 6.78 7.11
N PHE A 268 -22.93 7.06 8.19
CA PHE A 268 -22.91 8.36 8.85
C PHE A 268 -21.57 9.06 8.68
N LYS A 269 -21.62 10.40 8.63
CA LYS A 269 -20.44 11.27 8.53
C LYS A 269 -19.45 11.05 9.68
N ASN A 270 -19.96 10.62 10.84
CA ASN A 270 -19.18 10.34 12.04
C ASN A 270 -18.18 9.20 11.87
N TYR A 271 -18.40 8.28 10.92
CA TYR A 271 -17.52 7.13 10.70
C TYR A 271 -16.09 7.54 10.34
N GLY A 272 -15.91 8.66 9.63
CA GLY A 272 -14.59 9.23 9.35
C GLY A 272 -13.83 9.69 10.60
N PHE A 273 -14.50 9.74 11.76
CA PHE A 273 -13.96 10.07 13.07
C PHE A 273 -14.14 8.92 14.06
N THR A 274 -14.03 7.68 13.58
CA THR A 274 -14.26 6.48 14.40
C THR A 274 -13.47 6.49 15.70
N LEU A 275 -14.09 6.01 16.78
CA LEU A 275 -13.46 5.87 18.10
C LEU A 275 -12.73 4.53 18.27
N ARG A 276 -12.85 3.63 17.28
CA ARG A 276 -12.36 2.25 17.29
C ARG A 276 -10.90 2.10 17.76
N PRO A 277 -9.90 2.84 17.24
CA PRO A 277 -8.50 2.71 17.69
C PRO A 277 -8.24 3.26 19.11
N HIS A 278 -9.27 3.76 19.79
CA HIS A 278 -9.15 4.42 21.10
C HIS A 278 -9.98 3.76 22.20
N LEU A 279 -10.63 2.64 21.92
CA LEU A 279 -11.45 1.89 22.88
C LEU A 279 -11.06 0.41 22.91
N ASP A 280 -11.17 -0.20 24.07
CA ASP A 280 -11.01 -1.65 24.26
C ASP A 280 -12.36 -2.36 24.23
N LEU A 281 -13.43 -1.66 24.64
CA LEU A 281 -14.81 -2.18 24.64
C LEU A 281 -15.82 -1.18 24.11
N VAL A 282 -16.92 -1.70 23.57
CA VAL A 282 -18.15 -0.96 23.27
C VAL A 282 -19.33 -1.67 23.92
N VAL A 283 -20.18 -0.92 24.62
CA VAL A 283 -21.43 -1.42 25.20
C VAL A 283 -22.60 -0.98 24.32
N PHE A 284 -23.37 -1.94 23.81
CA PHE A 284 -24.63 -1.68 23.11
C PHE A 284 -25.77 -1.63 24.13
N GLU A 285 -26.17 -0.40 24.43
CA GLU A 285 -27.31 -0.09 25.27
C GLU A 285 -28.39 0.64 24.43
N SER A 286 -29.59 0.13 24.21
CA SER A 286 -30.01 -1.24 24.40
C SER A 286 -30.15 -1.92 23.04
N TYR A 287 -29.61 -3.14 22.93
CA TYR A 287 -29.73 -3.95 21.72
C TYR A 287 -31.11 -4.57 21.59
N PHE A 288 -31.53 -5.40 22.56
CA PHE A 288 -32.77 -6.17 22.51
C PHE A 288 -33.85 -5.68 23.48
N THR A 289 -33.56 -5.59 24.79
CA THR A 289 -34.51 -5.08 25.81
C THR A 289 -34.14 -3.67 26.30
N ASP A 290 -35.11 -2.74 26.27
CA ASP A 290 -34.90 -1.32 26.58
C ASP A 290 -35.20 -0.95 28.04
N SER A 291 -34.43 0.01 28.56
CA SER A 291 -34.62 0.71 29.84
C SER A 291 -36.03 1.30 30.05
N GLY A 292 -36.76 1.60 28.97
CA GLY A 292 -38.13 2.11 29.01
C GLY A 292 -39.18 1.14 29.58
N GLY A 293 -38.84 -0.15 29.74
CA GLY A 293 -39.64 -1.11 30.51
C GLY A 293 -40.92 -1.58 29.83
N SER A 294 -40.86 -1.87 28.52
CA SER A 294 -42.03 -2.30 27.72
C SER A 294 -42.50 -3.74 28.00
N GLY A 295 -41.65 -4.58 28.60
CA GLY A 295 -41.90 -6.03 28.71
C GLY A 295 -41.88 -6.77 27.37
N ALA A 296 -41.24 -6.18 26.35
CA ALA A 296 -41.10 -6.70 24.99
C ALA A 296 -39.74 -6.28 24.40
N PRO A 297 -39.31 -6.82 23.24
CA PRO A 297 -38.17 -6.30 22.52
C PRO A 297 -38.34 -4.79 22.22
N THR A 298 -37.23 -4.07 22.11
CA THR A 298 -37.23 -2.65 21.77
C THR A 298 -37.85 -2.43 20.39
N ALA A 299 -38.54 -1.30 20.22
CA ALA A 299 -39.15 -0.94 18.93
C ALA A 299 -38.11 -0.72 17.83
N PHE A 300 -36.83 -0.55 18.20
CA PHE A 300 -35.71 -0.39 17.28
C PHE A 300 -34.98 -1.71 17.00
N PHE A 301 -35.47 -2.86 17.48
CA PHE A 301 -34.71 -4.11 17.44
C PHE A 301 -34.34 -4.53 16.02
N ASP A 302 -35.22 -4.31 15.04
CA ASP A 302 -34.92 -4.64 13.66
C ASP A 302 -33.76 -3.80 13.10
N ASP A 303 -33.75 -2.50 13.36
CA ASP A 303 -32.65 -1.62 12.96
C ASP A 303 -31.37 -1.97 13.72
N ASN A 304 -31.48 -2.25 15.02
CA ASN A 304 -30.35 -2.74 15.82
C ASN A 304 -29.76 -4.03 15.24
N LYS A 305 -30.59 -5.01 14.88
CA LYS A 305 -30.19 -6.34 14.41
C LYS A 305 -29.66 -6.34 12.98
N PHE A 306 -30.29 -5.62 12.07
CA PHE A 306 -29.97 -5.72 10.64
C PHE A 306 -29.10 -4.56 10.12
N ASN A 307 -29.11 -3.41 10.79
CA ASN A 307 -28.31 -2.25 10.38
C ASN A 307 -27.07 -2.08 11.27
N PHE A 308 -27.24 -1.92 12.58
CA PHE A 308 -26.13 -1.59 13.48
C PHE A 308 -25.26 -2.80 13.83
N ALA A 309 -25.84 -3.91 14.28
CA ALA A 309 -25.09 -5.07 14.75
C ALA A 309 -24.10 -5.64 13.73
N PRO A 310 -24.45 -5.82 12.44
CA PRO A 310 -23.51 -6.32 11.43
C PRO A 310 -22.30 -5.39 11.26
N LYS A 311 -22.52 -4.07 11.30
CA LYS A 311 -21.46 -3.07 11.13
C LYS A 311 -20.57 -2.97 12.36
N ILE A 312 -21.16 -2.99 13.56
CA ILE A 312 -20.41 -3.04 14.82
C ILE A 312 -19.56 -4.32 14.88
N ASN A 313 -20.10 -5.47 14.49
CA ASN A 313 -19.34 -6.71 14.43
C ASN A 313 -18.22 -6.66 13.40
N ALA A 314 -18.44 -6.05 12.24
CA ALA A 314 -17.38 -5.83 11.26
C ALA A 314 -16.23 -5.00 11.85
N GLU A 315 -16.54 -3.91 12.55
CA GLU A 315 -15.55 -3.04 13.20
C GLU A 315 -14.85 -3.72 14.39
N ALA A 316 -15.58 -4.50 15.19
CA ALA A 316 -15.04 -5.26 16.32
C ALA A 316 -14.05 -6.35 15.89
N GLN A 317 -14.24 -6.93 14.70
CA GLN A 317 -13.40 -8.00 14.15
C GLN A 317 -12.14 -7.50 13.41
N ARG A 318 -11.96 -6.19 13.30
CA ARG A 318 -10.74 -5.61 12.73
C ARG A 318 -9.54 -5.79 13.69
N PRO A 319 -8.29 -5.72 13.18
CA PRO A 319 -7.10 -5.86 14.02
C PRO A 319 -7.06 -4.90 15.23
N ASP A 320 -7.44 -3.64 15.02
CA ASP A 320 -7.60 -2.59 16.04
C ASP A 320 -9.06 -2.44 16.51
N GLY A 321 -9.84 -3.53 16.47
CA GLY A 321 -11.23 -3.58 16.94
C GLY A 321 -11.38 -3.62 18.47
N PHE A 322 -12.57 -3.93 18.96
CA PHE A 322 -12.91 -3.90 20.39
C PHE A 322 -13.82 -5.07 20.78
N THR A 323 -13.92 -5.35 22.09
CA THR A 323 -14.91 -6.30 22.64
C THR A 323 -16.28 -5.65 22.72
N VAL A 324 -17.35 -6.34 22.30
CA VAL A 324 -18.72 -5.83 22.39
C VAL A 324 -19.46 -6.47 23.56
N LEU A 325 -20.13 -5.66 24.37
CA LEU A 325 -21.02 -6.10 25.45
C LEU A 325 -22.45 -5.62 25.16
N ALA A 326 -23.45 -6.43 25.49
CA ALA A 326 -24.84 -6.04 25.43
C ALA A 326 -25.37 -5.72 26.84
N LEU A 327 -26.08 -4.60 26.99
CA LEU A 327 -26.78 -4.24 28.23
C LEU A 327 -28.29 -4.31 28.00
N GLY A 328 -28.92 -5.27 28.68
CA GLY A 328 -30.37 -5.50 28.63
C GLY A 328 -31.07 -5.10 29.93
N TYR A 329 -32.37 -4.87 29.82
CA TYR A 329 -33.20 -4.38 30.91
C TYR A 329 -34.36 -5.32 31.24
N THR A 330 -34.55 -5.54 32.53
CA THR A 330 -35.64 -6.34 33.11
C THR A 330 -36.80 -5.44 33.52
N THR A 331 -38.01 -5.89 33.20
CA THR A 331 -39.25 -5.21 33.56
C THR A 331 -40.07 -6.07 34.53
N PRO A 332 -40.62 -5.50 35.62
CA PRO A 332 -41.51 -6.26 36.50
C PRO A 332 -42.69 -6.88 35.74
N GLY A 333 -42.78 -8.22 35.78
CA GLY A 333 -43.84 -8.97 35.10
C GLY A 333 -43.57 -9.27 33.62
N GLU A 334 -42.33 -9.10 33.15
CA GLU A 334 -41.95 -9.51 31.78
C GLU A 334 -42.20 -11.01 31.53
N PRO A 335 -42.49 -11.43 30.28
CA PRO A 335 -42.58 -12.82 29.92
C PRO A 335 -41.28 -13.58 30.22
N ALA A 336 -41.38 -14.78 30.77
CA ALA A 336 -40.20 -15.58 31.11
C ALA A 336 -39.30 -15.89 29.89
N SER A 337 -39.88 -15.99 28.68
CA SER A 337 -39.12 -16.20 27.44
C SER A 337 -38.30 -14.99 27.02
N LEU A 338 -38.68 -13.77 27.41
CA LEU A 338 -38.02 -12.55 26.93
C LEU A 338 -36.53 -12.53 27.30
N GLY A 339 -36.19 -12.99 28.49
CA GLY A 339 -34.79 -13.10 28.90
C GLY A 339 -34.02 -14.16 28.14
N GLU A 340 -34.63 -15.31 27.86
CA GLU A 340 -34.02 -16.35 27.05
C GLU A 340 -33.79 -15.87 25.61
N ASP A 341 -34.75 -15.16 25.03
CA ASP A 341 -34.65 -14.58 23.69
C ASP A 341 -33.54 -13.52 23.61
N ASP A 342 -33.38 -12.70 24.65
CA ASP A 342 -32.30 -11.71 24.74
C ASP A 342 -30.92 -12.38 24.80
N PHE A 343 -30.74 -13.41 25.63
CA PHE A 343 -29.49 -14.19 25.63
C PHE A 343 -29.24 -14.91 24.31
N ARG A 344 -30.28 -15.44 23.67
CA ARG A 344 -30.17 -16.06 22.35
C ARG A 344 -29.68 -15.06 21.31
N GLU A 345 -30.29 -13.88 21.26
CA GLU A 345 -29.92 -12.86 20.28
C GLU A 345 -28.57 -12.19 20.59
N SER A 346 -28.32 -11.80 21.84
CA SER A 346 -27.10 -11.09 22.22
C SER A 346 -25.88 -12.02 22.27
N GLN A 347 -25.97 -13.15 23.00
CA GLN A 347 -24.84 -14.04 23.21
C GLN A 347 -24.68 -15.09 22.10
N ALA A 348 -25.73 -15.85 21.77
CA ALA A 348 -25.60 -16.95 20.82
C ALA A 348 -25.53 -16.48 19.36
N GLU A 349 -26.30 -15.46 18.98
CA GLU A 349 -26.31 -14.96 17.61
C GLU A 349 -25.22 -13.90 17.38
N GLN A 350 -25.13 -12.84 18.19
CA GLN A 350 -24.16 -11.76 17.95
C GLN A 350 -22.77 -12.00 18.54
N GLY A 351 -22.63 -12.89 19.53
CA GLY A 351 -21.35 -13.11 20.21
C GLY A 351 -21.01 -12.06 21.26
N TRP A 352 -22.00 -11.37 21.84
CA TRP A 352 -21.82 -10.31 22.81
C TRP A 352 -22.23 -10.76 24.20
N ALA A 353 -21.34 -10.65 25.19
CA ALA A 353 -21.69 -10.97 26.58
C ALA A 353 -22.83 -10.07 27.06
N LEU A 354 -23.86 -10.64 27.67
CA LEU A 354 -25.07 -9.94 28.08
C LEU A 354 -25.17 -9.84 29.61
N TYR A 355 -25.47 -8.64 30.11
CA TYR A 355 -25.93 -8.45 31.49
C TYR A 355 -27.34 -7.83 31.46
N ARG A 356 -28.28 -8.48 32.13
CA ARG A 356 -29.67 -8.00 32.27
C ARG A 356 -29.92 -7.51 33.69
N THR A 357 -30.41 -6.27 33.84
CA THR A 357 -30.66 -5.64 35.15
C THR A 357 -31.84 -4.66 35.10
N ASN A 358 -32.15 -3.91 36.15
CA ASN A 358 -33.20 -2.89 36.11
C ASN A 358 -32.70 -1.55 35.53
N ALA A 359 -33.61 -0.67 35.09
CA ALA A 359 -33.27 0.63 34.51
C ALA A 359 -32.42 1.54 35.43
N GLY A 360 -32.49 1.36 36.75
CA GLY A 360 -31.66 2.10 37.71
C GLY A 360 -30.25 1.54 37.90
N LEU A 361 -29.90 0.44 37.19
CA LEU A 361 -28.63 -0.28 37.32
C LEU A 361 -28.27 -0.63 38.77
N ASN A 362 -29.28 -0.85 39.62
CA ASN A 362 -29.11 -1.01 41.06
C ASN A 362 -29.87 -2.22 41.65
N ALA A 363 -30.29 -3.14 40.78
CA ALA A 363 -30.99 -4.36 41.16
C ALA A 363 -30.19 -5.22 42.15
N LEU A 364 -30.90 -5.79 43.12
CA LEU A 364 -30.38 -6.81 44.04
C LEU A 364 -31.38 -7.98 44.16
N PRO A 365 -30.91 -9.23 44.30
CA PRO A 365 -29.49 -9.65 44.21
C PRO A 365 -28.89 -9.43 42.81
N PHE A 366 -27.56 -9.48 42.68
CA PHE A 366 -26.92 -9.40 41.36
C PHE A 366 -27.35 -10.59 40.49
N SER A 367 -27.50 -10.35 39.18
CA SER A 367 -27.99 -11.37 38.25
C SER A 367 -26.91 -12.40 37.94
N THR A 368 -27.22 -13.69 38.09
CA THR A 368 -26.38 -14.83 37.68
C THR A 368 -26.86 -15.48 36.38
N ALA A 369 -27.80 -14.83 35.67
CA ALA A 369 -28.46 -15.44 34.52
C ALA A 369 -27.50 -15.77 33.37
N ALA A 370 -26.40 -15.03 33.22
CA ALA A 370 -25.36 -15.32 32.22
C ALA A 370 -24.64 -16.65 32.51
N ASP A 371 -24.36 -16.97 33.78
CA ASP A 371 -23.79 -18.27 34.16
C ASP A 371 -24.78 -19.41 33.90
N ASP A 372 -26.05 -19.20 34.26
CA ASP A 372 -27.11 -20.19 34.01
C ASP A 372 -27.26 -20.47 32.50
N TRP A 373 -27.16 -19.44 31.66
CA TRP A 373 -27.13 -19.58 30.20
C TRP A 373 -25.89 -20.32 29.73
N ASN A 374 -24.69 -19.89 30.15
CA ASN A 374 -23.42 -20.48 29.72
C ASN A 374 -23.31 -21.96 30.10
N ALA A 375 -23.87 -22.36 31.24
CA ALA A 375 -23.93 -23.77 31.66
C ALA A 375 -24.79 -24.66 30.73
N LEU A 376 -25.73 -24.08 29.98
CA LEU A 376 -26.62 -24.78 29.06
C LEU A 376 -26.09 -24.80 27.60
N PHE A 377 -25.28 -23.81 27.21
CA PHE A 377 -24.92 -23.56 25.80
C PHE A 377 -23.41 -23.66 25.50
N VAL A 378 -22.59 -24.08 26.47
CA VAL A 378 -21.15 -24.44 26.27
C VAL A 378 -20.98 -25.97 26.34
N PRO A 379 -20.27 -26.63 25.40
CA PRO A 379 -19.35 -26.06 24.42
C PRO A 379 -19.94 -25.78 23.03
N ASP A 380 -19.42 -24.73 22.40
CA ASP A 380 -19.72 -24.38 21.02
C ASP A 380 -19.19 -25.41 20.02
N SER A 381 -20.03 -25.79 19.07
CA SER A 381 -19.70 -26.73 18.00
C SER A 381 -20.24 -26.28 16.65
N VAL A 382 -20.75 -25.05 16.56
CA VAL A 382 -21.37 -24.50 15.36
C VAL A 382 -20.34 -23.57 14.71
N PRO A 383 -20.09 -23.67 13.39
CA PRO A 383 -19.21 -22.72 12.73
C PRO A 383 -19.87 -21.34 12.59
N PRO A 384 -19.07 -20.27 12.38
CA PRO A 384 -19.59 -18.93 12.19
C PRO A 384 -20.68 -18.82 11.12
N ALA A 385 -21.71 -18.02 11.42
CA ALA A 385 -22.79 -17.70 10.51
C ALA A 385 -22.48 -16.40 9.75
N TRP A 386 -22.48 -16.47 8.42
CA TRP A 386 -22.33 -15.29 7.56
C TRP A 386 -23.52 -14.33 7.71
N ASP A 387 -23.24 -13.03 7.66
CA ASP A 387 -24.23 -11.96 7.77
C ASP A 387 -24.06 -10.94 6.63
N SER A 388 -24.68 -9.76 6.74
CA SER A 388 -24.59 -8.70 5.75
C SER A 388 -24.60 -7.30 6.32
N THR A 389 -23.56 -6.52 6.02
CA THR A 389 -23.50 -5.07 6.31
C THR A 389 -24.37 -4.21 5.38
N ALA A 390 -25.00 -4.79 4.36
CA ALA A 390 -25.61 -4.05 3.24
C ALA A 390 -26.86 -3.24 3.59
N ALA A 391 -27.52 -3.48 4.73
CA ALA A 391 -28.74 -2.76 5.07
C ALA A 391 -28.45 -1.28 5.36
N PRO A 392 -29.14 -0.33 4.70
CA PRO A 392 -29.00 1.09 5.00
C PRO A 392 -29.77 1.52 6.26
N SER A 393 -30.90 0.85 6.53
CA SER A 393 -31.80 0.96 7.69
C SER A 393 -32.67 -0.31 7.73
N ALA A 394 -33.32 -0.62 8.85
CA ALA A 394 -34.33 -1.69 8.87
C ALA A 394 -35.63 -1.30 9.60
N ASP A 395 -36.74 -1.69 8.97
CA ASP A 395 -38.10 -1.76 9.51
C ASP A 395 -38.61 -3.14 9.05
N SER A 396 -38.91 -4.05 9.99
CA SER A 396 -39.37 -5.39 9.61
C SER A 396 -40.75 -5.39 8.95
N ASP A 397 -41.44 -4.24 8.81
CA ASP A 397 -42.70 -4.16 8.07
C ASP A 397 -42.54 -4.71 6.64
N PRO A 398 -43.14 -5.87 6.33
CA PRO A 398 -43.12 -6.46 4.98
C PRO A 398 -43.75 -5.56 3.91
N GLY A 399 -44.48 -4.52 4.32
CA GLY A 399 -45.14 -3.54 3.47
C GLY A 399 -44.24 -2.40 2.97
N THR A 400 -43.02 -2.23 3.50
CA THR A 400 -42.12 -1.12 3.15
C THR A 400 -40.97 -1.61 2.24
N PRO A 401 -40.97 -1.30 0.93
CA PRO A 401 -39.88 -1.68 0.03
C PRO A 401 -38.56 -1.03 0.45
N GLY A 402 -37.48 -1.83 0.59
CA GLY A 402 -36.13 -1.36 0.96
C GLY A 402 -35.69 -1.72 2.38
N ASN A 403 -36.58 -2.27 3.22
CA ASN A 403 -36.36 -2.48 4.66
C ASN A 403 -36.38 -3.96 5.11
N GLN A 404 -36.25 -4.92 4.18
CA GLN A 404 -36.19 -6.35 4.52
C GLN A 404 -34.79 -6.76 5.04
N PRO A 405 -34.68 -7.78 5.91
CA PRO A 405 -33.39 -8.32 6.33
C PRO A 405 -32.49 -8.62 5.12
N PRO A 406 -31.27 -8.09 5.05
CA PRO A 406 -30.40 -8.35 3.92
C PRO A 406 -30.06 -9.85 3.87
N SER A 407 -30.01 -10.41 2.66
CA SER A 407 -29.51 -11.79 2.52
C SER A 407 -28.04 -11.86 2.94
N PRO A 408 -27.63 -12.86 3.74
CA PRO A 408 -26.23 -13.08 4.08
C PRO A 408 -25.34 -13.12 2.85
N ARG A 409 -24.19 -12.43 2.91
CA ARG A 409 -23.23 -12.37 1.81
C ARG A 409 -22.09 -13.35 2.09
N ILE A 410 -22.41 -14.63 1.88
CA ILE A 410 -21.55 -15.78 2.21
C ILE A 410 -20.26 -15.79 1.36
N GLY A 411 -19.13 -16.02 2.03
CA GLY A 411 -17.84 -16.30 1.42
C GLY A 411 -17.24 -15.11 0.67
N ILE A 412 -16.33 -15.41 -0.24
CA ILE A 412 -15.78 -14.42 -1.17
C ILE A 412 -16.88 -13.80 -2.03
N ARG A 413 -16.86 -12.47 -2.16
CA ARG A 413 -17.85 -11.70 -2.92
C ARG A 413 -17.27 -10.96 -4.11
N GLU A 414 -15.99 -10.63 -4.07
CA GLU A 414 -15.27 -10.00 -5.17
C GLU A 414 -13.83 -10.53 -5.24
N ALA A 415 -13.28 -10.60 -6.46
CA ALA A 415 -11.88 -10.89 -6.73
C ALA A 415 -11.40 -9.94 -7.84
N VAL A 416 -10.59 -8.94 -7.47
CA VAL A 416 -10.12 -7.87 -8.35
C VAL A 416 -8.66 -8.16 -8.72
N PRO A 417 -8.36 -8.46 -10.00
CA PRO A 417 -6.99 -8.75 -10.41
C PRO A 417 -6.12 -7.48 -10.45
N GLY A 418 -4.86 -7.64 -10.03
CA GLY A 418 -3.80 -6.63 -10.16
C GLY A 418 -2.53 -7.28 -10.71
N ASP A 419 -1.43 -6.52 -10.70
CA ASP A 419 -0.12 -7.04 -11.14
C ASP A 419 0.46 -8.01 -10.11
N ALA A 420 0.69 -9.25 -10.52
CA ALA A 420 1.15 -10.37 -9.72
C ALA A 420 0.31 -10.58 -8.43
N GLN A 421 -0.94 -10.12 -8.43
CA GLN A 421 -1.78 -10.10 -7.24
C GLN A 421 -3.29 -10.16 -7.56
N VAL A 422 -4.09 -10.51 -6.57
CA VAL A 422 -5.55 -10.41 -6.59
C VAL A 422 -6.03 -9.90 -5.23
N THR A 423 -6.82 -8.84 -5.23
CA THR A 423 -7.52 -8.35 -4.04
C THR A 423 -8.88 -9.03 -3.93
N VAL A 424 -9.12 -9.76 -2.85
CA VAL A 424 -10.40 -10.43 -2.58
C VAL A 424 -11.18 -9.66 -1.53
N ARG A 425 -12.51 -9.59 -1.67
CA ARG A 425 -13.42 -8.92 -0.72
C ARG A 425 -14.54 -9.83 -0.27
N TRP A 426 -14.95 -9.67 0.98
CA TRP A 426 -16.01 -10.46 1.61
C TRP A 426 -16.72 -9.68 2.72
N ASP A 427 -17.88 -10.18 3.15
CA ASP A 427 -18.64 -9.58 4.25
C ASP A 427 -18.34 -10.25 5.60
N LEU A 428 -18.96 -9.81 6.69
CA LEU A 428 -18.71 -10.44 7.98
C LEU A 428 -19.42 -11.79 8.16
N ALA A 429 -18.87 -12.57 9.08
CA ALA A 429 -19.56 -13.64 9.79
C ALA A 429 -19.56 -13.34 11.31
N ARG A 430 -20.55 -13.86 12.01
CA ARG A 430 -20.74 -13.72 13.45
C ARG A 430 -20.83 -15.09 14.10
N ASP A 431 -20.42 -15.15 15.35
CA ASP A 431 -20.34 -16.41 16.10
C ASP A 431 -20.38 -16.14 17.60
N GLN A 432 -20.88 -17.09 18.39
CA GLN A 432 -20.89 -16.96 19.84
C GLN A 432 -19.48 -17.03 20.46
N THR A 433 -18.53 -17.67 19.79
CA THR A 433 -17.13 -17.83 20.19
C THR A 433 -16.21 -16.94 19.37
N GLY A 434 -16.26 -15.63 19.66
CA GLY A 434 -15.39 -14.65 19.04
C GLY A 434 -13.92 -14.69 19.52
N PRO A 435 -13.01 -13.98 18.82
CA PRO A 435 -13.25 -13.30 17.55
C PRO A 435 -13.38 -14.28 16.37
N VAL A 436 -14.20 -13.92 15.39
CA VAL A 436 -14.27 -14.60 14.10
C VAL A 436 -13.08 -14.18 13.25
N ARG A 437 -12.43 -15.15 12.61
CA ARG A 437 -11.23 -14.98 11.77
C ARG A 437 -11.50 -15.50 10.36
N TYR A 438 -10.82 -14.95 9.36
CA TYR A 438 -11.01 -15.33 7.97
C TYR A 438 -9.79 -16.06 7.41
N ASN A 439 -10.05 -17.14 6.68
CA ASN A 439 -9.06 -17.94 5.99
C ASN A 439 -9.28 -17.80 4.48
N ILE A 440 -8.21 -17.48 3.74
CA ILE A 440 -8.23 -17.38 2.29
C ILE A 440 -7.62 -18.65 1.71
N TYR A 441 -8.32 -19.27 0.77
CA TYR A 441 -7.86 -20.41 0.02
C TYR A 441 -7.67 -20.02 -1.43
N TYR A 442 -6.56 -20.41 -2.05
CA TYR A 442 -6.35 -20.18 -3.47
C TYR A 442 -5.56 -21.29 -4.17
N THR A 443 -5.78 -21.41 -5.48
CA THR A 443 -5.06 -22.36 -6.35
C THR A 443 -5.10 -21.91 -7.81
N ALA A 444 -4.08 -22.28 -8.59
CA ALA A 444 -4.08 -22.15 -10.05
C ALA A 444 -4.82 -23.31 -10.75
N GLU A 445 -5.19 -24.36 -10.00
CA GLU A 445 -5.88 -25.52 -10.57
C GLU A 445 -7.29 -25.18 -11.07
N PRO A 446 -7.82 -25.91 -12.07
CA PRO A 446 -9.16 -25.71 -12.64
C PRO A 446 -10.33 -25.86 -11.64
N VAL A 447 -10.08 -26.44 -10.46
CA VAL A 447 -11.06 -26.61 -9.39
C VAL A 447 -10.35 -26.35 -8.06
N LEU A 448 -10.99 -25.58 -7.18
CA LEU A 448 -10.48 -25.37 -5.82
C LEU A 448 -10.90 -26.54 -4.93
N ASP A 449 -9.92 -27.31 -4.46
CA ASP A 449 -10.07 -28.31 -3.42
C ASP A 449 -9.43 -27.77 -2.13
N PHE A 450 -10.24 -27.56 -1.09
CA PHE A 450 -9.79 -27.02 0.20
C PHE A 450 -8.74 -27.89 0.92
N GLY A 451 -8.62 -29.18 0.57
CA GLY A 451 -7.60 -30.07 1.14
C GLY A 451 -6.21 -29.90 0.53
N THR A 452 -6.11 -29.28 -0.65
CA THR A 452 -4.85 -29.12 -1.40
C THR A 452 -4.53 -27.67 -1.80
N ALA A 453 -5.53 -26.79 -1.78
CA ALA A 453 -5.35 -25.35 -2.02
C ALA A 453 -4.42 -24.72 -0.97
N THR A 454 -3.70 -23.68 -1.39
CA THR A 454 -2.89 -22.89 -0.46
C THR A 454 -3.83 -22.14 0.48
N LYS A 455 -3.61 -22.29 1.79
CA LYS A 455 -4.38 -21.63 2.86
C LYS A 455 -3.56 -20.51 3.48
N LEU A 456 -4.07 -19.28 3.41
CA LEU A 456 -3.65 -18.16 4.25
C LEU A 456 -4.60 -18.10 5.44
N ALA A 457 -4.11 -18.47 6.62
CA ALA A 457 -4.95 -18.61 7.81
C ALA A 457 -5.02 -17.30 8.60
N ALA A 458 -6.20 -16.98 9.15
CA ALA A 458 -6.47 -15.84 10.01
C ALA A 458 -5.86 -14.53 9.47
N VAL A 459 -6.17 -14.21 8.22
CA VAL A 459 -5.67 -12.99 7.59
C VAL A 459 -6.19 -11.76 8.34
N ALA A 460 -5.38 -10.72 8.41
CA ALA A 460 -5.79 -9.40 8.88
C ALA A 460 -6.37 -8.62 7.69
N PRO A 461 -7.70 -8.42 7.59
CA PRO A 461 -8.28 -7.72 6.46
C PRO A 461 -8.16 -6.20 6.60
N ASP A 462 -8.00 -5.53 5.47
CA ASP A 462 -8.08 -4.07 5.32
C ASP A 462 -9.53 -3.61 5.08
N VAL A 463 -9.75 -2.29 5.12
CA VAL A 463 -11.06 -1.67 4.84
C VAL A 463 -11.10 -1.25 3.37
N PRO A 464 -12.01 -1.82 2.55
CA PRO A 464 -12.18 -1.35 1.19
C PRO A 464 -12.62 0.11 1.16
N ALA A 465 -11.99 0.92 0.32
CA ALA A 465 -12.35 2.34 0.21
C ALA A 465 -13.81 2.58 -0.22
N ALA A 466 -14.41 1.65 -0.98
CA ALA A 466 -15.84 1.67 -1.29
C ALA A 466 -16.72 1.56 -0.03
N TYR A 467 -16.28 0.84 1.00
CA TYR A 467 -16.99 0.71 2.28
C TYR A 467 -16.84 1.96 3.16
N LEU A 468 -15.67 2.63 3.10
CA LEU A 468 -15.47 3.93 3.78
C LEU A 468 -16.47 5.00 3.30
N ALA A 469 -16.91 4.91 2.05
CA ALA A 469 -17.91 5.80 1.47
C ALA A 469 -19.37 5.41 1.79
N GLY A 470 -19.60 4.42 2.66
CA GLY A 470 -20.92 3.90 3.03
C GLY A 470 -21.06 2.40 2.80
N ALA A 471 -21.89 1.74 3.61
CA ALA A 471 -22.26 0.34 3.42
C ALA A 471 -23.46 0.20 2.47
N GLY A 472 -23.54 -0.94 1.78
CA GLY A 472 -24.62 -1.18 0.83
C GLY A 472 -24.39 -2.40 -0.07
N PRO A 473 -25.28 -2.61 -1.04
CA PRO A 473 -25.08 -3.59 -2.10
C PRO A 473 -23.74 -3.37 -2.82
N GLY A 474 -22.97 -4.43 -3.01
CA GLY A 474 -21.66 -4.37 -3.67
C GLY A 474 -20.52 -3.73 -2.87
N ARG A 475 -20.76 -3.33 -1.61
CA ARG A 475 -19.76 -2.75 -0.71
C ARG A 475 -19.52 -3.67 0.47
N PHE A 476 -18.26 -4.00 0.72
CA PHE A 476 -17.86 -5.05 1.66
C PHE A 476 -16.92 -4.50 2.73
N PRO A 477 -17.05 -4.89 4.00
CA PRO A 477 -16.24 -4.38 5.11
C PRO A 477 -14.77 -4.83 5.09
N PHE A 478 -14.46 -5.93 4.39
CA PHE A 478 -13.16 -6.59 4.43
C PHE A 478 -12.57 -6.80 3.03
N GLU A 479 -11.27 -6.50 2.88
CA GLU A 479 -10.44 -6.96 1.76
C GLU A 479 -9.08 -7.51 2.20
N PHE A 480 -8.47 -8.27 1.29
CA PHE A 480 -7.08 -8.70 1.44
C PHE A 480 -6.46 -8.95 0.06
N THR A 481 -5.20 -8.55 -0.11
CA THR A 481 -4.47 -8.72 -1.36
C THR A 481 -3.55 -9.92 -1.29
N VAL A 482 -3.82 -10.92 -2.12
CA VAL A 482 -2.95 -12.09 -2.31
C VAL A 482 -1.91 -11.73 -3.36
N THR A 483 -0.63 -11.67 -2.97
CA THR A 483 0.49 -11.29 -3.83
C THR A 483 1.35 -12.49 -4.25
N GLY A 484 2.33 -12.28 -5.14
CA GLY A 484 3.25 -13.32 -5.61
C GLY A 484 2.60 -14.32 -6.57
N LEU A 485 1.51 -13.91 -7.22
CA LEU A 485 0.79 -14.71 -8.21
C LEU A 485 1.41 -14.55 -9.60
N THR A 486 1.30 -15.57 -10.43
CA THR A 486 1.78 -15.50 -11.82
C THR A 486 0.77 -14.78 -12.70
N ASN A 487 1.20 -13.69 -13.36
CA ASN A 487 0.36 -12.98 -14.33
C ASN A 487 -0.09 -13.87 -15.48
N GLY A 488 -1.32 -13.63 -15.96
CA GLY A 488 -1.94 -14.42 -17.04
C GLY A 488 -2.42 -15.81 -16.62
N ALA A 489 -2.04 -16.33 -15.45
CA ALA A 489 -2.58 -17.57 -14.90
C ALA A 489 -3.89 -17.30 -14.14
N THR A 490 -4.97 -18.00 -14.46
CA THR A 490 -6.23 -17.88 -13.70
C THR A 490 -6.13 -18.62 -12.38
N TYR A 491 -6.33 -17.90 -11.28
CA TYR A 491 -6.46 -18.47 -9.94
C TYR A 491 -7.93 -18.52 -9.51
N ARG A 492 -8.23 -19.44 -8.60
CA ARG A 492 -9.52 -19.55 -7.90
C ARG A 492 -9.30 -19.24 -6.44
N PHE A 493 -10.22 -18.46 -5.86
CA PHE A 493 -10.16 -17.98 -4.49
C PHE A 493 -11.44 -18.33 -3.74
N ALA A 494 -11.32 -18.65 -2.46
CA ALA A 494 -12.42 -18.80 -1.53
C ALA A 494 -12.07 -18.17 -0.18
N VAL A 495 -13.08 -17.71 0.56
CA VAL A 495 -12.94 -17.20 1.93
C VAL A 495 -13.85 -17.99 2.85
N ARG A 496 -13.31 -18.46 3.98
CA ARG A 496 -14.05 -19.12 5.06
C ARG A 496 -13.83 -18.42 6.39
N ALA A 497 -14.88 -18.30 7.18
CA ALA A 497 -14.86 -17.82 8.54
C ALA A 497 -14.60 -18.99 9.50
N ALA A 498 -13.82 -18.74 10.54
CA ALA A 498 -13.58 -19.65 11.64
C ALA A 498 -13.72 -18.92 12.97
N ASP A 499 -14.32 -19.58 13.96
CA ASP A 499 -14.43 -19.05 15.31
C ASP A 499 -13.09 -19.16 16.08
N SER A 500 -13.10 -18.80 17.37
CA SER A 500 -11.95 -18.99 18.27
C SER A 500 -12.12 -20.18 19.23
N ALA A 501 -12.99 -21.14 18.92
CA ALA A 501 -13.10 -22.37 19.69
C ALA A 501 -11.80 -23.21 19.59
N SER A 502 -11.64 -24.19 20.48
CA SER A 502 -10.47 -25.08 20.48
C SER A 502 -10.90 -26.55 20.42
N PRO A 503 -10.81 -27.23 19.25
CA PRO A 503 -10.34 -26.71 17.96
C PRO A 503 -11.33 -25.70 17.32
N PRO A 504 -10.88 -24.80 16.42
CA PRO A 504 -11.77 -23.85 15.76
C PRO A 504 -12.81 -24.53 14.87
N ASN A 505 -14.04 -24.06 14.89
CA ASN A 505 -15.08 -24.42 13.92
C ASN A 505 -14.94 -23.50 12.69
N GLU A 506 -14.51 -24.06 11.56
CA GLU A 506 -14.47 -23.35 10.27
C GLU A 506 -15.75 -23.65 9.46
N ASP A 507 -16.32 -22.64 8.82
CA ASP A 507 -17.52 -22.80 8.01
C ASP A 507 -17.28 -23.63 6.74
N GLY A 508 -18.35 -24.28 6.27
CA GLY A 508 -18.30 -25.22 5.15
C GLY A 508 -18.60 -24.63 3.78
N ASN A 509 -18.68 -23.30 3.62
CA ASN A 509 -19.05 -22.69 2.34
C ASN A 509 -18.04 -23.05 1.23
N ALA A 510 -18.54 -23.04 0.00
CA ALA A 510 -17.79 -23.39 -1.21
C ALA A 510 -17.91 -22.30 -2.28
N VAL A 511 -18.11 -21.04 -1.86
CA VAL A 511 -18.16 -19.91 -2.79
C VAL A 511 -16.75 -19.67 -3.33
N VAL A 512 -16.61 -19.74 -4.65
CA VAL A 512 -15.33 -19.60 -5.35
C VAL A 512 -15.48 -18.55 -6.44
N LEU A 513 -14.56 -17.59 -6.50
CA LEU A 513 -14.40 -16.69 -7.63
C LEU A 513 -13.06 -16.93 -8.31
N ALA A 514 -13.02 -16.73 -9.62
CA ALA A 514 -11.78 -16.81 -10.39
C ALA A 514 -11.31 -15.41 -10.78
N ALA A 515 -10.01 -15.19 -10.73
CA ALA A 515 -9.37 -13.96 -11.20
C ALA A 515 -8.01 -14.31 -11.84
N THR A 516 -7.64 -13.55 -12.87
CA THR A 516 -6.36 -13.69 -13.56
C THR A 516 -5.54 -12.45 -13.28
N PRO A 517 -4.46 -12.52 -12.50
CA PRO A 517 -3.56 -11.39 -12.28
C PRO A 517 -3.13 -10.78 -13.62
N LEU A 518 -3.17 -9.47 -13.70
CA LEU A 518 -2.98 -8.71 -14.93
C LEU A 518 -1.50 -8.65 -15.25
N VAL A 519 -1.13 -8.93 -16.50
CA VAL A 519 0.15 -8.47 -17.05
C VAL A 519 -0.04 -6.98 -17.34
N PRO A 520 0.66 -6.05 -16.67
CA PRO A 520 0.63 -4.66 -17.10
C PRO A 520 1.11 -4.59 -18.55
N LEU A 521 0.45 -3.80 -19.38
CA LEU A 521 0.94 -3.56 -20.73
C LEU A 521 2.29 -2.85 -20.62
N SER A 522 3.26 -3.32 -21.37
CA SER A 522 4.61 -2.76 -21.38
C SER A 522 5.20 -3.00 -22.76
N THR A 523 5.55 -1.92 -23.46
CA THR A 523 6.09 -2.01 -24.83
C THR A 523 7.08 -0.90 -25.06
N TYR A 524 8.36 -1.25 -25.20
CA TYR A 524 9.42 -0.30 -25.52
C TYR A 524 9.43 -0.03 -27.03
N ALA A 525 9.22 1.21 -27.44
CA ALA A 525 9.34 1.65 -28.83
C ALA A 525 9.54 3.16 -28.90
N ALA A 526 10.43 3.60 -29.81
CA ALA A 526 10.52 4.99 -30.20
C ALA A 526 9.55 5.24 -31.37
N ILE A 527 8.60 6.16 -31.18
CA ILE A 527 7.53 6.45 -32.14
C ILE A 527 7.71 7.87 -32.68
N SER A 528 7.56 8.03 -33.99
CA SER A 528 7.54 9.33 -34.64
C SER A 528 6.11 9.89 -34.65
N VAL A 529 5.85 10.96 -33.90
CA VAL A 529 4.55 11.64 -33.91
C VAL A 529 4.44 12.57 -35.12
N ASP A 530 4.08 12.01 -36.27
CA ASP A 530 4.09 12.70 -37.58
C ASP A 530 2.77 12.54 -38.37
N GLY A 531 1.81 11.80 -37.84
CA GLY A 531 0.55 11.49 -38.50
C GLY A 531 0.62 10.28 -39.43
N ASN A 532 1.66 9.45 -39.34
CA ASN A 532 1.79 8.17 -40.02
C ASN A 532 1.94 7.01 -39.02
N ARG A 533 0.95 6.11 -39.00
CA ARG A 533 0.85 5.01 -38.04
C ARG A 533 1.68 3.75 -38.37
N ASP A 534 2.62 3.81 -39.31
CA ASP A 534 3.37 2.62 -39.77
C ASP A 534 4.26 2.02 -38.67
N ASP A 535 4.83 2.87 -37.81
CA ASP A 535 5.65 2.48 -36.66
C ASP A 535 4.82 1.87 -35.50
N TRP A 536 3.48 2.03 -35.52
CA TRP A 536 2.55 1.37 -34.60
C TRP A 536 2.15 -0.06 -34.99
N ALA A 537 2.59 -0.58 -36.14
CA ALA A 537 2.16 -1.88 -36.66
C ALA A 537 2.51 -3.05 -35.72
N GLY A 538 3.63 -2.96 -35.00
CA GLY A 538 4.08 -3.96 -34.02
C GLY A 538 3.51 -3.79 -32.60
N ILE A 539 2.83 -2.68 -32.33
CA ILE A 539 2.34 -2.34 -30.99
C ILE A 539 0.93 -2.92 -30.80
N PRO A 540 0.68 -3.75 -29.77
CA PRO A 540 -0.65 -4.28 -29.49
C PRO A 540 -1.61 -3.19 -29.03
N ALA A 541 -2.91 -3.39 -29.28
CA ALA A 541 -3.94 -2.55 -28.69
C ALA A 541 -3.97 -2.76 -27.17
N ALA A 542 -3.82 -1.67 -26.43
CA ALA A 542 -3.95 -1.64 -24.99
C ALA A 542 -5.42 -1.80 -24.54
N LEU A 543 -6.33 -1.35 -25.40
CA LEU A 543 -7.78 -1.38 -25.22
C LEU A 543 -8.43 -1.48 -26.61
N SER A 544 -9.57 -2.17 -26.66
CA SER A 544 -10.55 -2.04 -27.74
C SER A 544 -11.89 -1.67 -27.13
N ASP A 545 -12.48 -0.58 -27.62
CA ASP A 545 -13.70 0.01 -27.05
C ASP A 545 -14.93 -0.37 -27.88
N PRO A 546 -16.13 -0.49 -27.28
CA PRO A 546 -17.36 -0.76 -28.03
C PRO A 546 -17.67 0.34 -29.05
N LEU A 547 -18.36 -0.01 -30.13
CA LEU A 547 -18.79 0.99 -31.12
C LEU A 547 -20.09 1.68 -30.67
N GLY A 548 -20.14 3.00 -30.80
CA GLY A 548 -21.36 3.82 -30.77
C GLY A 548 -21.83 4.28 -29.39
N ASP A 549 -20.96 4.30 -28.38
CA ASP A 549 -21.22 4.77 -27.01
C ASP A 549 -20.87 6.25 -26.76
N GLY A 550 -20.13 6.91 -27.68
CA GLY A 550 -19.90 8.36 -27.61
C GLY A 550 -19.76 9.08 -28.95
N THR A 551 -19.39 10.36 -28.90
CA THR A 551 -19.14 11.19 -30.10
C THR A 551 -18.11 12.29 -29.80
N PRO A 552 -16.88 12.23 -30.35
CA PRO A 552 -16.36 11.15 -31.19
C PRO A 552 -16.22 9.85 -30.41
N ASP A 553 -16.50 8.74 -31.09
CA ASP A 553 -16.44 7.38 -30.57
C ASP A 553 -14.98 6.88 -30.71
N VAL A 554 -14.31 6.63 -29.59
CA VAL A 554 -12.94 6.09 -29.53
C VAL A 554 -13.05 4.58 -29.61
N ILE A 555 -12.28 3.92 -30.48
CA ILE A 555 -12.43 2.47 -30.73
C ILE A 555 -11.21 1.65 -30.30
N SER A 556 -10.06 2.29 -30.17
CA SER A 556 -8.79 1.61 -29.90
C SER A 556 -7.79 2.59 -29.32
N LEU A 557 -7.00 2.08 -28.40
CA LEU A 557 -5.88 2.77 -27.79
C LEU A 557 -4.66 1.86 -27.84
N LYS A 558 -3.52 2.38 -28.30
CA LYS A 558 -2.20 1.74 -28.16
C LYS A 558 -1.30 2.59 -27.29
N VAL A 559 -0.41 1.95 -26.54
CA VAL A 559 0.54 2.63 -25.64
C VAL A 559 1.93 2.02 -25.79
N ALA A 560 2.94 2.87 -25.94
CA ALA A 560 4.35 2.49 -25.96
C ALA A 560 5.17 3.54 -25.20
N ASN A 561 6.43 3.24 -24.88
CA ASN A 561 7.35 4.25 -24.35
C ASN A 561 8.77 4.01 -24.84
N ASP A 562 9.59 5.06 -24.86
CA ASP A 562 11.05 4.93 -24.84
C ASP A 562 11.58 5.53 -23.53
N ASP A 563 12.87 5.82 -23.46
CA ASP A 563 13.48 6.42 -22.26
C ASP A 563 12.98 7.84 -21.98
N ASP A 564 12.55 8.59 -23.01
CA ASP A 564 12.21 10.01 -22.91
C ASP A 564 10.69 10.27 -22.92
N TYR A 565 9.92 9.46 -23.65
CA TYR A 565 8.51 9.73 -23.96
C TYR A 565 7.59 8.54 -23.68
N LEU A 566 6.38 8.86 -23.24
CA LEU A 566 5.19 8.02 -23.35
C LEU A 566 4.49 8.34 -24.67
N TYR A 567 4.15 7.31 -25.45
CA TYR A 567 3.45 7.42 -26.72
C TYR A 567 2.05 6.81 -26.64
N LEU A 568 1.06 7.47 -27.27
CA LEU A 568 -0.29 6.94 -27.39
C LEU A 568 -0.80 7.06 -28.83
N LEU A 569 -1.51 6.05 -29.32
CA LEU A 569 -2.32 6.13 -30.54
C LEU A 569 -3.79 5.96 -30.16
N VAL A 570 -4.58 7.02 -30.33
CA VAL A 570 -6.03 7.03 -30.13
C VAL A 570 -6.71 6.92 -31.48
N GLU A 571 -7.54 5.90 -31.69
CA GLU A 571 -8.28 5.69 -32.94
C GLU A 571 -9.78 5.94 -32.74
N TYR A 572 -10.42 6.55 -33.75
CA TYR A 572 -11.84 6.93 -33.70
C TYR A 572 -12.67 6.16 -34.74
N SER A 573 -13.94 5.97 -34.42
CA SER A 573 -14.99 5.48 -35.32
C SER A 573 -15.31 6.55 -36.39
N GLY A 574 -14.52 6.57 -37.46
CA GLY A 574 -14.67 7.52 -38.57
C GLY A 574 -13.85 8.81 -38.41
N LEU A 575 -14.17 9.83 -39.22
CA LEU A 575 -13.46 11.11 -39.19
C LEU A 575 -13.99 12.01 -38.08
N PHE A 576 -13.09 12.47 -37.21
CA PHE A 576 -13.31 13.41 -36.13
C PHE A 576 -12.53 14.70 -36.38
N ASP A 577 -13.19 15.86 -36.22
CA ASP A 577 -12.53 17.16 -36.28
C ASP A 577 -11.82 17.45 -34.95
N THR A 578 -10.50 17.33 -34.95
CA THR A 578 -9.65 17.55 -33.78
C THR A 578 -9.40 19.04 -33.49
N ASN A 579 -9.98 19.94 -34.28
CA ASN A 579 -9.86 21.38 -34.09
C ASN A 579 -10.95 21.92 -33.15
N ASN A 580 -10.61 22.08 -31.86
CA ASN A 580 -11.51 22.66 -30.87
C ASN A 580 -11.94 24.11 -31.19
N LEU A 581 -11.19 24.86 -32.02
CA LEU A 581 -11.57 26.21 -32.46
C LEU A 581 -12.80 26.20 -33.38
N ASN A 582 -13.10 25.05 -33.99
CA ASN A 582 -14.32 24.86 -34.78
C ASN A 582 -15.54 24.47 -33.91
N GLY A 583 -15.38 24.38 -32.59
CA GLY A 583 -16.43 23.96 -31.66
C GLY A 583 -16.52 22.44 -31.46
N SER A 584 -15.55 21.68 -31.97
CA SER A 584 -15.44 20.23 -31.76
C SER A 584 -14.99 19.90 -30.32
N ALA A 585 -15.36 18.71 -29.84
CA ALA A 585 -14.95 18.23 -28.51
C ALA A 585 -13.41 18.15 -28.40
N SER A 586 -12.88 18.27 -27.18
CA SER A 586 -11.47 17.98 -26.89
C SER A 586 -11.30 16.53 -26.49
N THR A 587 -10.14 15.96 -26.83
CA THR A 587 -9.69 14.67 -26.30
C THR A 587 -8.92 14.91 -25.02
N PHE A 588 -9.19 14.11 -24.00
CA PHE A 588 -8.50 14.16 -22.72
C PHE A 588 -7.76 12.85 -22.47
N LEU A 589 -6.54 12.97 -21.97
CA LEU A 589 -5.74 11.87 -21.46
C LEU A 589 -5.61 12.07 -19.96
N SER A 590 -6.19 11.20 -19.15
CA SER A 590 -6.16 11.29 -17.70
C SER A 590 -5.35 10.15 -17.11
N ILE A 591 -4.40 10.49 -16.23
CA ILE A 591 -3.43 9.54 -15.70
C ILE A 591 -3.51 9.54 -14.18
N ASP A 592 -3.75 8.36 -13.65
CA ASP A 592 -3.63 7.98 -12.25
C ASP A 592 -2.24 7.34 -12.08
N THR A 593 -1.45 7.96 -11.21
CA THR A 593 -0.02 7.72 -11.05
C THR A 593 0.29 6.78 -9.90
N ASP A 594 -0.62 6.62 -8.95
CA ASP A 594 -0.44 5.84 -7.73
C ASP A 594 -1.37 4.61 -7.64
N ALA A 595 -2.22 4.41 -8.64
CA ALA A 595 -3.26 3.40 -8.73
C ALA A 595 -4.31 3.49 -7.61
N ASN A 596 -4.49 4.67 -7.02
CA ASN A 596 -5.49 4.94 -6.00
C ASN A 596 -6.58 5.87 -6.56
N VAL A 597 -7.74 5.28 -6.86
CA VAL A 597 -8.86 6.03 -7.45
C VAL A 597 -9.45 7.14 -6.57
N PHE A 598 -8.97 7.30 -5.33
CA PHE A 598 -9.45 8.28 -4.34
C PHE A 598 -8.48 9.45 -4.10
N THR A 599 -7.24 9.40 -4.59
CA THR A 599 -6.24 10.48 -4.41
C THR A 599 -6.36 11.53 -5.53
N GLY A 600 -6.58 11.09 -6.76
CA GLY A 600 -6.80 11.96 -7.91
C GLY A 600 -8.27 12.24 -8.24
N PHE A 601 -8.48 13.04 -9.29
CA PHE A 601 -9.81 13.47 -9.71
C PHE A 601 -10.60 12.34 -10.38
N ASN A 602 -11.83 12.12 -9.93
CA ASN A 602 -12.70 11.06 -10.44
C ASN A 602 -13.47 11.51 -11.69
N ILE A 603 -13.05 11.02 -12.87
CA ILE A 603 -13.65 11.37 -14.16
C ILE A 603 -15.12 10.92 -14.21
N TYR A 604 -16.03 11.89 -14.29
CA TYR A 604 -17.49 11.71 -14.24
C TYR A 604 -18.04 10.96 -13.02
N GLY A 605 -17.25 10.76 -11.96
CA GLY A 605 -17.69 10.00 -10.78
C GLY A 605 -17.73 8.47 -10.98
N LEU A 606 -17.11 7.96 -12.05
CA LEU A 606 -17.18 6.54 -12.42
C LEU A 606 -16.28 5.62 -11.58
N GLY A 607 -15.25 6.18 -10.94
CA GLY A 607 -14.31 5.41 -10.11
C GLY A 607 -13.38 4.49 -10.91
N LEU A 608 -13.11 4.82 -12.18
CA LEU A 608 -12.23 4.05 -13.05
C LEU A 608 -10.75 4.39 -12.86
N VAL A 609 -10.46 5.68 -12.63
CA VAL A 609 -9.13 6.23 -12.31
C VAL A 609 -9.31 7.40 -11.34
N GLY A 610 -8.33 7.62 -10.47
CA GLY A 610 -8.17 8.86 -9.70
C GLY A 610 -7.03 9.62 -10.35
N ALA A 611 -7.32 10.54 -11.28
CA ALA A 611 -6.25 11.11 -12.08
C ALA A 611 -5.55 12.28 -11.37
N GLU A 612 -4.24 12.22 -11.11
CA GLU A 612 -3.46 13.35 -10.57
C GLU A 612 -3.06 14.35 -11.67
N VAL A 613 -2.85 13.86 -12.89
CA VAL A 613 -2.44 14.67 -14.04
C VAL A 613 -3.30 14.34 -15.25
N SER A 614 -3.50 15.33 -16.12
CA SER A 614 -4.28 15.17 -17.34
C SER A 614 -3.83 16.12 -18.43
N TRP A 615 -4.12 15.75 -19.67
CA TRP A 615 -3.92 16.58 -20.84
C TRP A 615 -5.26 16.83 -21.52
N GLN A 616 -5.54 18.09 -21.83
CA GLN A 616 -6.60 18.47 -22.75
C GLN A 616 -5.95 18.75 -24.10
N ASN A 617 -6.05 17.79 -25.02
CA ASN A 617 -5.23 17.76 -26.22
C ASN A 617 -3.73 17.90 -25.85
N ASP A 618 -3.08 19.01 -26.23
CA ASP A 618 -1.66 19.29 -25.98
C ASP A 618 -1.39 19.92 -24.60
N PHE A 619 -2.44 20.42 -23.94
CA PHE A 619 -2.30 21.24 -22.73
C PHE A 619 -2.35 20.41 -21.44
N PRO A 620 -1.26 20.34 -20.64
CA PRO A 620 -1.24 19.63 -19.37
C PRO A 620 -1.89 20.41 -18.23
N PHE A 621 -2.47 19.70 -17.27
CA PHE A 621 -2.93 20.23 -15.99
C PHE A 621 -2.86 19.16 -14.89
N ALA A 622 -2.71 19.60 -13.63
CA ALA A 622 -2.75 18.73 -12.46
C ALA A 622 -4.08 18.93 -11.71
N GLN A 623 -4.52 17.90 -11.00
CA GLN A 623 -5.82 17.87 -10.32
C GLN A 623 -5.76 16.89 -9.13
N ASP A 624 -6.74 16.94 -8.23
CA ASP A 624 -6.83 16.06 -7.07
C ASP A 624 -8.29 15.61 -6.81
N ALA A 625 -8.51 14.77 -5.81
CA ALA A 625 -9.83 14.25 -5.44
C ALA A 625 -10.92 15.32 -5.24
N GLY A 626 -10.55 16.54 -4.83
CA GLY A 626 -11.48 17.63 -4.57
C GLY A 626 -11.54 18.70 -5.66
N THR A 627 -10.52 18.78 -6.52
CA THR A 627 -10.29 19.95 -7.37
C THR A 627 -9.91 19.56 -8.80
N TYR A 628 -10.81 19.87 -9.74
CA TYR A 628 -10.48 19.84 -11.17
C TYR A 628 -9.57 21.03 -11.51
N ASN A 629 -8.41 20.74 -12.10
CA ASN A 629 -7.41 21.72 -12.55
C ASN A 629 -6.96 22.70 -11.44
N LEU A 630 -5.86 22.34 -10.77
CA LEU A 630 -5.22 23.10 -9.70
C LEU A 630 -4.50 24.39 -10.17
N GLY A 631 -4.51 24.69 -11.47
CA GLY A 631 -3.75 25.81 -12.03
C GLY A 631 -2.24 25.60 -11.95
N ALA A 632 -1.78 24.35 -12.08
CA ALA A 632 -0.38 24.00 -12.02
C ALA A 632 0.43 24.58 -13.19
N THR A 633 1.71 24.87 -12.94
CA THR A 633 2.67 25.24 -13.99
C THR A 633 3.54 24.04 -14.32
N PHE A 634 3.57 23.64 -15.59
CA PHE A 634 4.36 22.51 -16.08
C PHE A 634 5.68 22.96 -16.71
N THR A 635 6.73 22.17 -16.49
CA THR A 635 7.98 22.21 -17.25
C THR A 635 8.03 20.96 -18.12
N ASP A 636 8.31 21.14 -19.41
CA ASP A 636 8.38 20.03 -20.39
C ASP A 636 7.09 19.19 -20.54
N GLY A 637 5.95 19.72 -20.09
CA GLY A 637 4.69 18.97 -20.01
C GLY A 637 3.76 19.05 -21.23
N ALA A 638 4.06 19.86 -22.25
CA ALA A 638 3.18 19.96 -23.43
C ALA A 638 3.27 18.68 -24.27
N ALA A 639 2.13 18.11 -24.66
CA ALA A 639 2.12 16.91 -25.50
C ALA A 639 2.38 17.27 -26.96
N GLY A 640 3.19 16.46 -27.66
CA GLY A 640 3.28 16.51 -29.11
C GLY A 640 2.12 15.71 -29.73
N ILE A 641 1.44 16.24 -30.74
CA ILE A 641 0.24 15.62 -31.33
C ILE A 641 0.28 15.66 -32.85
N ALA A 642 -0.04 14.55 -33.50
CA ALA A 642 -0.24 14.48 -34.94
C ALA A 642 -1.26 13.38 -35.33
N PRO A 643 -2.14 13.59 -36.31
CA PRO A 643 -2.53 14.87 -36.88
C PRO A 643 -3.25 15.75 -35.83
N TYR A 644 -3.03 17.07 -35.88
CA TYR A 644 -3.71 18.03 -35.01
C TYR A 644 -4.34 19.16 -35.84
N TYR A 645 -5.44 19.74 -35.35
CA TYR A 645 -6.24 20.73 -36.09
C TYR A 645 -6.76 20.25 -37.46
N SER A 646 -7.16 18.98 -37.55
CA SER A 646 -7.62 18.36 -38.81
C SER A 646 -8.74 17.34 -38.60
N ASN A 647 -9.43 16.98 -39.68
CA ASN A 647 -10.33 15.81 -39.70
C ASN A 647 -9.50 14.54 -39.87
N THR A 648 -9.47 13.70 -38.86
CA THR A 648 -8.67 12.46 -38.83
C THR A 648 -9.47 11.33 -38.18
N SER A 649 -9.09 10.09 -38.44
CA SER A 649 -9.62 8.91 -37.73
C SER A 649 -8.68 8.40 -36.63
N PHE A 650 -7.58 9.10 -36.37
CA PHE A 650 -6.64 8.78 -35.30
C PHE A 650 -5.82 10.00 -34.88
N GLN A 651 -5.25 9.97 -33.68
CA GLN A 651 -4.24 10.90 -33.19
C GLN A 651 -3.14 10.17 -32.44
N GLU A 652 -1.91 10.56 -32.72
CA GLU A 652 -0.70 10.17 -32.01
C GLU A 652 -0.35 11.24 -30.99
N TYR A 653 0.10 10.80 -29.82
CA TYR A 653 0.55 11.65 -28.73
C TYR A 653 1.96 11.23 -28.31
N ARG A 654 2.80 12.20 -27.95
CA ARG A 654 4.01 11.98 -27.15
C ARG A 654 4.03 12.91 -25.94
N ILE A 655 4.36 12.37 -24.77
CA ILE A 655 4.43 13.10 -23.51
C ILE A 655 5.78 12.79 -22.87
N ARG A 656 6.53 13.81 -22.44
CA ARG A 656 7.83 13.61 -21.78
C ARG A 656 7.65 12.92 -20.43
N ARG A 657 8.45 11.87 -20.19
CA ARG A 657 8.45 11.09 -18.95
C ARG A 657 9.06 11.85 -17.77
N ASP A 658 9.93 12.80 -18.06
CA ASP A 658 10.56 13.69 -17.07
C ASP A 658 9.83 15.02 -16.88
N ALA A 659 8.61 15.15 -17.41
CA ALA A 659 7.77 16.32 -17.18
C ALA A 659 7.52 16.54 -15.68
N THR A 660 7.59 17.80 -15.23
CA THR A 660 7.35 18.17 -13.84
C THR A 660 6.33 19.30 -13.75
N PHE A 661 5.65 19.42 -12.61
CA PHE A 661 4.70 20.50 -12.33
C PHE A 661 4.81 21.05 -10.91
N THR A 662 4.36 22.29 -10.73
CA THR A 662 4.26 22.95 -9.42
C THR A 662 2.86 23.51 -9.19
N VAL A 663 2.31 23.33 -7.99
CA VAL A 663 1.03 23.91 -7.56
C VAL A 663 1.28 24.98 -6.50
N GLY A 664 0.73 26.18 -6.67
CA GLY A 664 0.69 27.22 -5.63
C GLY A 664 2.05 27.65 -5.03
N GLY A 665 3.15 27.53 -5.78
CA GLY A 665 4.51 27.83 -5.30
C GLY A 665 5.16 26.71 -4.45
N GLY A 666 4.55 25.53 -4.40
CA GLY A 666 5.11 24.33 -3.78
C GLY A 666 6.30 23.73 -4.57
N PRO A 667 6.92 22.65 -4.05
CA PRO A 667 8.01 21.96 -4.74
C PRO A 667 7.56 21.35 -6.07
N ALA A 668 8.50 21.18 -7.00
CA ALA A 668 8.25 20.48 -8.26
C ALA A 668 7.94 19.00 -8.00
N GLN A 669 6.88 18.52 -8.66
CA GLN A 669 6.42 17.13 -8.62
C GLN A 669 6.61 16.53 -10.01
N ALA A 670 6.98 15.25 -10.08
CA ALA A 670 7.05 14.53 -11.34
C ALA A 670 5.62 14.21 -11.83
N ALA A 671 5.37 14.35 -13.13
CA ALA A 671 4.12 13.87 -13.73
C ALA A 671 4.03 12.33 -13.74
N PHE A 672 5.19 11.66 -13.73
CA PHE A 672 5.33 10.20 -13.69
C PHE A 672 6.28 9.77 -12.55
N PRO A 673 5.84 9.84 -11.28
CA PRO A 673 6.68 9.51 -10.13
C PRO A 673 6.94 8.00 -9.95
N HIS A 674 6.18 7.16 -10.64
CA HIS A 674 6.20 5.71 -10.50
C HIS A 674 6.40 5.00 -11.84
N GLY A 675 6.87 3.75 -11.80
CA GLY A 675 7.10 2.93 -12.99
C GLY A 675 5.82 2.39 -13.65
N THR A 676 4.66 2.59 -13.03
CA THR A 676 3.35 2.16 -13.55
C THR A 676 2.35 3.30 -13.47
N ILE A 677 1.43 3.33 -14.43
CA ILE A 677 0.32 4.28 -14.49
C ILE A 677 -0.99 3.58 -14.86
N SER A 678 -2.11 4.21 -14.52
CA SER A 678 -3.43 3.90 -15.08
C SER A 678 -3.89 5.07 -15.93
N LEU A 679 -4.28 4.80 -17.17
CA LEU A 679 -4.64 5.76 -18.20
C LEU A 679 -6.12 5.64 -18.54
N LEU A 680 -6.78 6.78 -18.76
CA LEU A 680 -8.14 6.87 -19.27
C LEU A 680 -8.17 7.89 -20.42
N VAL A 681 -8.82 7.53 -21.53
CA VAL A 681 -9.11 8.47 -22.63
C VAL A 681 -10.59 8.84 -22.58
N TRP A 682 -10.89 10.12 -22.70
CA TRP A 682 -12.28 10.59 -22.69
C TRP A 682 -12.44 11.88 -23.49
N THR A 683 -13.69 12.22 -23.85
CA THR A 683 -14.01 13.45 -24.58
C THR A 683 -15.10 14.26 -23.89
N ASN A 684 -15.08 15.58 -24.08
CA ASN A 684 -16.11 16.47 -23.54
C ASN A 684 -17.11 16.90 -24.63
N HIS A 685 -18.09 16.06 -24.94
CA HIS A 685 -19.13 16.42 -25.91
C HIS A 685 -20.43 16.86 -25.23
N PRO A 686 -21.10 17.94 -25.70
CA PRO A 686 -22.30 18.50 -25.08
C PRO A 686 -23.56 17.61 -25.14
N SER A 687 -23.55 16.50 -25.89
CA SER A 687 -24.69 15.57 -25.99
C SER A 687 -24.41 14.15 -25.51
N VAL A 688 -23.24 13.57 -25.84
CA VAL A 688 -22.83 12.21 -25.45
C VAL A 688 -21.30 12.20 -25.32
N ALA A 689 -20.79 12.30 -24.10
CA ALA A 689 -19.36 12.20 -23.82
C ALA A 689 -18.87 10.76 -24.06
N GLU A 690 -17.63 10.61 -24.53
CA GLU A 690 -16.95 9.31 -24.65
C GLU A 690 -16.05 9.09 -23.43
N VAL A 691 -16.02 7.87 -22.90
CA VAL A 691 -15.11 7.45 -21.82
C VAL A 691 -14.72 6.00 -22.05
N THR A 692 -13.44 5.77 -22.34
CA THR A 692 -12.93 4.42 -22.53
C THR A 692 -12.82 3.64 -21.22
N GLY A 693 -12.54 2.34 -21.30
CA GLY A 693 -12.00 1.59 -20.16
C GLY A 693 -10.63 2.13 -19.68
N ALA A 694 -10.29 1.91 -18.41
CA ALA A 694 -8.98 2.24 -17.85
C ALA A 694 -7.90 1.22 -18.28
N VAL A 695 -6.72 1.71 -18.65
CA VAL A 695 -5.58 0.92 -19.11
C VAL A 695 -4.44 1.03 -18.09
N ARG A 696 -3.98 -0.10 -17.53
CA ARG A 696 -2.79 -0.13 -16.67
C ARG A 696 -1.53 -0.41 -17.50
N TYR A 697 -0.55 0.49 -17.43
CA TYR A 697 0.67 0.46 -18.21
C TYR A 697 1.90 0.52 -17.30
N ALA A 698 2.90 -0.33 -17.57
CA ALA A 698 4.21 -0.29 -16.93
C ALA A 698 5.25 0.18 -17.94
N PHE A 699 6.02 1.21 -17.59
CA PHE A 699 7.07 1.73 -18.45
C PHE A 699 8.09 0.63 -18.74
N ALA A 700 8.18 0.26 -20.02
CA ALA A 700 9.14 -0.70 -20.51
C ALA A 700 10.55 -0.12 -20.42
N ALA A 701 11.52 -0.96 -20.04
CA ALA A 701 12.93 -0.63 -20.16
C ALA A 701 13.41 -0.88 -21.60
N ALA A 702 14.43 -0.13 -22.03
CA ALA A 702 15.12 -0.42 -23.27
C ALA A 702 15.59 -1.89 -23.28
N PRO A 703 15.40 -2.63 -24.39
CA PRO A 703 15.95 -3.96 -24.49
C PRO A 703 17.49 -3.88 -24.33
N PRO A 704 18.10 -4.83 -23.59
CA PRO A 704 19.56 -4.82 -23.43
C PRO A 704 20.24 -4.91 -24.80
N PRO A 705 21.40 -4.24 -25.00
CA PRO A 705 22.19 -4.40 -26.20
C PRO A 705 22.50 -5.88 -26.47
N GLU A 706 22.59 -6.27 -27.74
CA GLU A 706 22.92 -7.66 -28.07
C GLU A 706 24.30 -8.02 -27.53
N SER A 707 24.40 -9.25 -26.99
CA SER A 707 25.60 -9.77 -26.35
C SER A 707 25.73 -11.25 -26.66
N ARG A 708 26.79 -11.65 -27.37
CA ARG A 708 26.98 -13.05 -27.82
C ARG A 708 28.44 -13.47 -27.74
N PHE A 709 28.69 -14.52 -26.95
CA PHE A 709 30.01 -15.16 -26.87
C PHE A 709 30.11 -16.27 -27.93
N ALA A 710 31.05 -16.17 -28.85
CA ALA A 710 31.30 -17.19 -29.87
C ALA A 710 32.75 -17.17 -30.34
N PHE A 711 33.26 -18.34 -30.72
CA PHE A 711 34.51 -18.46 -31.45
C PHE A 711 34.20 -18.47 -32.93
N ILE A 712 34.73 -17.51 -33.66
CA ILE A 712 34.53 -17.36 -35.11
C ILE A 712 35.88 -17.54 -35.82
N GLU A 713 35.89 -18.36 -36.87
CA GLU A 713 37.05 -18.50 -37.74
C GLU A 713 36.95 -17.46 -38.87
N ILE A 714 38.03 -16.73 -39.15
CA ILE A 714 38.05 -15.74 -40.26
C ILE A 714 38.65 -16.42 -41.48
N ASP A 715 37.83 -17.17 -42.21
CA ASP A 715 38.24 -18.02 -43.33
C ASP A 715 37.46 -17.78 -44.63
N GLY A 716 36.42 -16.94 -44.60
CA GLY A 716 35.55 -16.65 -45.73
C GLY A 716 34.43 -17.67 -45.92
N ASP A 717 34.10 -18.49 -44.92
CA ASP A 717 32.91 -19.35 -44.86
C ASP A 717 31.98 -18.89 -43.72
N PRO A 718 30.84 -18.24 -44.01
CA PRO A 718 29.99 -17.62 -42.99
C PRO A 718 29.11 -18.63 -42.22
N SER A 719 29.45 -19.92 -42.25
CA SER A 719 28.65 -21.00 -41.68
C SER A 719 28.60 -20.96 -40.14
N ASP A 720 29.68 -20.56 -39.47
CA ASP A 720 29.75 -20.41 -38.01
C ASP A 720 28.94 -19.19 -37.49
N TRP A 721 28.60 -18.25 -38.37
CA TRP A 721 27.67 -17.16 -38.11
C TRP A 721 26.19 -17.52 -38.22
N ALA A 722 25.84 -18.70 -38.73
CA ALA A 722 24.45 -19.12 -38.93
C ALA A 722 23.60 -19.09 -37.64
N PRO A 723 24.12 -19.45 -36.44
CA PRO A 723 23.37 -19.37 -35.19
C PRO A 723 23.19 -17.94 -34.65
N LEU A 724 23.98 -16.98 -35.15
CA LEU A 724 23.98 -15.61 -34.64
C LEU A 724 22.93 -14.76 -35.39
N PRO A 725 22.07 -14.00 -34.69
CA PRO A 725 21.18 -13.05 -35.32
C PRO A 725 21.97 -11.84 -35.87
N ALA A 726 21.37 -11.11 -36.80
CA ALA A 726 21.86 -9.80 -37.18
C ALA A 726 21.47 -8.78 -36.11
N ILE A 727 22.42 -7.94 -35.71
CA ILE A 727 22.20 -6.80 -34.81
C ILE A 727 21.71 -5.56 -35.56
N LEU A 728 21.94 -5.53 -36.87
CA LEU A 728 21.49 -4.48 -37.78
C LEU A 728 21.00 -5.12 -39.08
N SER A 729 19.92 -4.59 -39.61
CA SER A 729 19.46 -4.82 -40.98
C SER A 729 19.20 -3.47 -41.63
N ASP A 730 19.74 -3.28 -42.82
CA ASP A 730 19.66 -2.02 -43.56
C ASP A 730 18.79 -2.18 -44.82
N PRO A 731 18.07 -1.13 -45.26
CA PRO A 731 17.24 -1.22 -46.45
C PRO A 731 18.06 -1.43 -47.73
N PRO A 732 17.69 -2.35 -48.64
CA PRO A 732 18.42 -2.52 -49.87
C PRO A 732 18.22 -1.33 -50.83
N GLY A 733 19.30 -0.89 -51.47
CA GLY A 733 19.33 -0.03 -52.67
C GLY A 733 19.68 1.44 -52.45
N ASP A 734 20.17 1.82 -51.28
CA ASP A 734 20.61 3.17 -50.91
C ASP A 734 22.13 3.40 -51.05
N GLY A 735 22.92 2.33 -51.14
CA GLY A 735 24.36 2.36 -51.41
C GLY A 735 24.79 1.83 -52.79
N THR A 736 25.97 2.23 -53.26
CA THR A 736 26.66 1.53 -54.38
C THR A 736 27.42 0.29 -53.89
N GLN A 737 28.04 0.40 -52.72
CA GLN A 737 28.45 -0.74 -51.90
C GLN A 737 27.46 -0.81 -50.74
N ASP A 738 26.35 -1.49 -50.99
CA ASP A 738 25.16 -1.55 -50.14
C ASP A 738 25.34 -2.62 -49.04
N ILE A 739 25.46 -2.16 -47.80
CA ILE A 739 25.66 -2.95 -46.58
C ILE A 739 24.28 -3.32 -46.03
N LEU A 740 23.85 -4.55 -46.26
CA LEU A 740 22.51 -5.03 -45.90
C LEU A 740 22.36 -5.42 -44.42
N SER A 741 23.43 -5.86 -43.77
CA SER A 741 23.33 -6.40 -42.40
C SER A 741 24.66 -6.44 -41.66
N MET A 742 24.57 -6.44 -40.33
CA MET A 742 25.70 -6.66 -39.42
C MET A 742 25.36 -7.77 -38.42
N LYS A 743 26.28 -8.71 -38.20
CA LYS A 743 26.27 -9.62 -37.05
C LYS A 743 27.52 -9.40 -36.21
N VAL A 744 27.41 -9.58 -34.89
CA VAL A 744 28.52 -9.34 -33.96
C VAL A 744 28.58 -10.42 -32.90
N ALA A 745 29.80 -10.87 -32.60
CA ALA A 745 30.09 -11.76 -31.48
C ALA A 745 31.46 -11.41 -30.89
N ASN A 746 31.77 -11.94 -29.71
CA ASN A 746 33.10 -11.82 -29.14
C ASN A 746 33.53 -13.11 -28.45
N ASP A 747 34.83 -13.25 -28.23
CA ASP A 747 35.36 -14.17 -27.23
C ASP A 747 36.21 -13.38 -26.21
N ASP A 748 37.10 -14.07 -25.49
CA ASP A 748 38.02 -13.45 -24.54
C ASP A 748 39.09 -12.58 -25.24
N ASP A 749 39.41 -12.85 -26.50
CA ASP A 749 40.53 -12.25 -27.24
C ASP A 749 40.09 -11.30 -28.37
N TYR A 750 38.92 -11.51 -28.97
CA TYR A 750 38.48 -10.84 -30.20
C TYR A 750 37.03 -10.34 -30.14
N LEU A 751 36.80 -9.22 -30.83
CA LEU A 751 35.50 -8.82 -31.37
C LEU A 751 35.41 -9.33 -32.82
N TYR A 752 34.31 -9.98 -33.16
CA TYR A 752 34.01 -10.48 -34.51
C TYR A 752 32.85 -9.69 -35.10
N VAL A 753 32.94 -9.31 -36.38
CA VAL A 753 31.85 -8.66 -37.12
C VAL A 753 31.67 -9.32 -38.49
N LEU A 754 30.43 -9.68 -38.85
CA LEU A 754 30.06 -10.08 -40.21
C LEU A 754 29.24 -8.96 -40.86
N LEU A 755 29.73 -8.42 -41.97
CA LEU A 755 28.98 -7.52 -42.83
C LEU A 755 28.40 -8.31 -43.99
N GLY A 756 27.09 -8.23 -44.20
CA GLY A 756 26.42 -8.75 -45.40
C GLY A 756 26.15 -7.63 -46.39
N TYR A 757 26.28 -7.89 -47.68
CA TYR A 757 26.03 -6.91 -48.75
C TYR A 757 24.82 -7.28 -49.59
N ASN A 758 24.14 -6.27 -50.13
CA ASN A 758 23.11 -6.47 -51.14
C ASN A 758 23.75 -6.77 -52.51
N GLY A 759 23.88 -8.05 -52.83
CA GLY A 759 24.54 -8.51 -54.06
C GLY A 759 26.04 -8.74 -53.85
N THR A 760 26.86 -8.41 -54.84
CA THR A 760 28.32 -8.64 -54.79
C THR A 760 29.07 -7.32 -54.84
N VAL A 761 29.88 -7.07 -53.81
CA VAL A 761 30.73 -5.88 -53.66
C VAL A 761 32.19 -6.24 -53.94
N ASP A 762 32.87 -5.47 -54.79
CA ASP A 762 34.32 -5.59 -54.98
C ASP A 762 35.06 -4.86 -53.85
N THR A 763 35.74 -5.64 -53.01
CA THR A 763 36.48 -5.16 -51.83
C THR A 763 37.95 -4.84 -52.15
N ASN A 764 38.36 -5.00 -53.41
CA ASN A 764 39.71 -4.71 -53.86
C ASN A 764 39.86 -3.23 -54.27
N THR A 765 40.38 -2.41 -53.37
CA THR A 765 40.62 -0.97 -53.63
C THR A 765 41.64 -0.71 -54.75
N LEU A 766 42.48 -1.68 -55.13
CA LEU A 766 43.39 -1.55 -56.29
C LEU A 766 42.62 -1.49 -57.63
N ASN A 767 41.37 -1.93 -57.66
CA ASN A 767 40.48 -1.83 -58.81
C ASN A 767 39.76 -0.47 -58.87
N GLY A 768 39.98 0.44 -57.92
CA GLY A 768 39.30 1.73 -57.82
C GLY A 768 37.94 1.67 -57.11
N SER A 769 37.60 0.53 -56.49
CA SER A 769 36.39 0.36 -55.69
C SER A 769 36.47 1.17 -54.38
N PRO A 770 35.34 1.70 -53.87
CA PRO A 770 35.28 2.34 -52.57
C PRO A 770 35.81 1.47 -51.42
N SER A 771 36.26 2.12 -50.35
CA SER A 771 36.68 1.43 -49.13
C SER A 771 35.48 1.14 -48.24
N ILE A 772 35.53 -0.02 -47.58
CA ILE A 772 34.64 -0.35 -46.48
C ILE A 772 35.27 0.17 -45.19
N PHE A 773 34.47 0.89 -44.41
CA PHE A 773 34.86 1.36 -43.09
C PHE A 773 34.05 0.63 -42.03
N LEU A 774 34.74 0.17 -40.99
CA LEU A 774 34.12 -0.29 -39.74
C LEU A 774 34.54 0.69 -38.65
N SER A 775 33.56 1.32 -38.00
CA SER A 775 33.77 2.35 -36.97
C SER A 775 33.24 1.87 -35.63
N VAL A 776 33.98 2.20 -34.58
CA VAL A 776 33.64 1.92 -33.18
C VAL A 776 33.58 3.26 -32.46
N ASP A 777 32.43 3.52 -31.88
CA ASP A 777 32.23 4.48 -30.81
C ASP A 777 32.35 3.68 -29.50
N ASN A 778 33.41 3.97 -28.76
CA ASN A 778 33.90 3.09 -27.72
C ASN A 778 33.34 3.42 -26.32
N ASP A 779 32.61 4.52 -26.18
CA ASP A 779 31.86 4.92 -24.99
C ASP A 779 30.34 4.96 -25.22
N ALA A 780 29.90 4.73 -26.45
CA ALA A 780 28.51 4.73 -26.89
C ALA A 780 27.82 6.09 -26.69
N ASP A 781 28.59 7.17 -26.70
CA ASP A 781 28.08 8.53 -26.67
C ASP A 781 28.22 9.17 -28.07
N PRO A 782 27.12 9.34 -28.83
CA PRO A 782 27.21 9.94 -30.16
C PRO A 782 27.67 11.40 -30.16
N ALA A 783 27.76 12.05 -28.99
CA ALA A 783 28.32 13.38 -28.83
C ALA A 783 29.85 13.40 -28.67
N THR A 784 30.49 12.28 -28.35
CA THR A 784 31.95 12.11 -28.33
C THR A 784 32.42 11.63 -29.72
N GLY A 785 33.73 11.46 -29.94
CA GLY A 785 34.25 10.99 -31.23
C GLY A 785 33.90 11.78 -32.51
N PHE A 786 34.07 11.14 -33.67
CA PHE A 786 33.84 11.73 -35.00
C PHE A 786 32.46 11.34 -35.55
N ASP A 787 31.62 12.35 -35.81
CA ASP A 787 30.29 12.19 -36.40
C ASP A 787 30.35 11.88 -37.90
N ILE A 788 30.03 10.63 -38.26
CA ILE A 788 30.05 10.16 -39.64
C ILE A 788 28.89 10.80 -40.41
N PHE A 789 29.24 11.50 -41.49
CA PHE A 789 28.30 12.25 -42.35
C PHE A 789 27.46 13.33 -41.64
N SER A 790 27.79 13.68 -40.40
CA SER A 790 27.04 14.66 -39.59
C SER A 790 25.59 14.24 -39.30
N LEU A 791 25.38 12.93 -39.08
CA LEU A 791 24.07 12.35 -38.80
C LEU A 791 23.71 12.43 -37.31
N GLY A 792 24.70 12.64 -36.44
CA GLY A 792 24.52 12.62 -34.98
C GLY A 792 24.18 11.23 -34.43
N SER A 793 24.43 10.17 -35.20
CA SER A 793 24.07 8.79 -34.87
C SER A 793 25.23 7.99 -34.26
N LEU A 794 26.48 8.44 -34.41
CA LEU A 794 27.66 7.74 -33.92
C LEU A 794 28.80 8.73 -33.63
N GLY A 795 29.48 8.56 -32.50
CA GLY A 795 30.67 9.28 -32.11
C GLY A 795 31.94 8.44 -32.25
N ALA A 796 32.47 8.20 -33.46
CA ALA A 796 33.55 7.21 -33.61
C ALA A 796 34.93 7.70 -33.09
N GLU A 797 35.54 7.02 -32.12
CA GLU A 797 36.94 7.21 -31.72
C GLU A 797 37.91 6.41 -32.60
N VAL A 798 37.50 5.23 -33.05
CA VAL A 798 38.38 4.31 -33.78
C VAL A 798 37.67 3.78 -35.01
N SER A 799 38.41 3.64 -36.11
CA SER A 799 37.87 3.09 -37.34
C SER A 799 38.92 2.31 -38.11
N TRP A 800 38.45 1.39 -38.94
CA TRP A 800 39.25 0.64 -39.88
C TRP A 800 38.81 0.99 -41.29
N GLN A 801 39.74 1.48 -42.10
CA GLN A 801 39.56 1.59 -43.55
C GLN A 801 40.10 0.30 -44.16
N ASN A 802 39.23 -0.67 -44.41
CA ASN A 802 39.63 -2.04 -44.71
C ASN A 802 40.59 -2.60 -43.63
N ASP A 803 41.83 -2.95 -43.97
CA ASP A 803 42.84 -3.47 -43.04
C ASP A 803 43.66 -2.38 -42.30
N PHE A 804 43.36 -1.10 -42.53
CA PHE A 804 44.09 0.02 -41.94
C PHE A 804 43.33 0.69 -40.80
N ALA A 805 43.81 0.51 -39.56
CA ALA A 805 43.25 1.16 -38.37
C ALA A 805 43.67 2.65 -38.26
N PHE A 806 42.76 3.50 -37.81
CA PHE A 806 43.02 4.91 -37.52
C PHE A 806 42.15 5.40 -36.36
N ALA A 807 42.67 6.35 -35.58
CA ALA A 807 41.94 6.98 -34.49
C ALA A 807 41.40 8.34 -34.94
N GLN A 808 40.29 8.76 -34.35
CA GLN A 808 39.54 9.96 -34.70
C GLN A 808 39.06 10.68 -33.43
N SER A 809 38.59 11.92 -33.55
CA SER A 809 38.01 12.68 -32.43
C SER A 809 37.05 13.74 -32.96
N ALA A 810 36.29 14.40 -32.07
CA ALA A 810 35.34 15.47 -32.41
C ALA A 810 35.87 16.45 -33.47
N GLY A 811 35.35 16.30 -34.69
CA GLY A 811 35.67 17.12 -35.86
C GLY A 811 37.00 16.83 -36.57
N ASN A 812 37.81 15.86 -36.12
CA ASN A 812 39.11 15.51 -36.72
C ASN A 812 39.13 14.05 -37.20
N PHE A 813 39.00 13.88 -38.52
CA PHE A 813 39.18 12.60 -39.20
C PHE A 813 40.67 12.21 -39.24
N ASN A 814 40.99 11.01 -38.76
CA ASN A 814 42.34 10.42 -38.75
C ASN A 814 43.43 11.28 -38.08
N LEU A 815 43.71 11.00 -36.81
CA LEU A 815 44.69 11.69 -35.97
C LEU A 815 46.16 11.26 -36.23
N GLY A 816 46.40 10.33 -37.16
CA GLY A 816 47.75 9.77 -37.39
C GLY A 816 48.29 8.99 -36.20
N ALA A 817 47.41 8.30 -35.45
CA ALA A 817 47.78 7.51 -34.29
C ALA A 817 48.60 6.26 -34.64
N THR A 818 49.42 5.81 -33.69
CA THR A 818 50.11 4.50 -33.78
C THR A 818 49.31 3.45 -33.03
N PHE A 819 49.13 2.28 -33.62
CA PHE A 819 48.36 1.18 -33.04
C PHE A 819 49.22 -0.03 -32.69
N THR A 820 48.86 -0.73 -31.62
CA THR A 820 49.37 -2.04 -31.24
C THR A 820 48.21 -3.03 -31.20
N ASN A 821 48.38 -4.24 -31.75
CA ASN A 821 47.36 -5.30 -31.83
C ASN A 821 46.06 -4.96 -32.59
N ALA A 822 46.02 -3.88 -33.37
CA ALA A 822 44.80 -3.43 -34.04
C ALA A 822 44.66 -3.84 -35.52
N THR A 823 45.58 -4.65 -36.07
CA THR A 823 45.43 -5.15 -37.44
C THR A 823 44.26 -6.14 -37.48
N PRO A 824 43.18 -5.86 -38.24
CA PRO A 824 42.04 -6.75 -38.29
C PRO A 824 42.37 -7.99 -39.13
N GLY A 825 41.76 -9.13 -38.79
CA GLY A 825 41.65 -10.24 -39.74
C GLY A 825 40.42 -10.01 -40.60
N ILE A 826 40.54 -10.13 -41.93
CA ILE A 826 39.43 -9.91 -42.87
C ILE A 826 39.36 -11.07 -43.87
N ALA A 827 38.17 -11.65 -44.06
CA ALA A 827 37.92 -12.66 -45.09
C ALA A 827 36.46 -12.60 -45.61
N PRO A 828 36.22 -12.77 -46.92
CA PRO A 828 37.17 -12.65 -48.01
C PRO A 828 37.71 -11.21 -48.15
N TYR A 829 38.98 -11.05 -48.51
CA TYR A 829 39.60 -9.75 -48.76
C TYR A 829 40.28 -9.71 -50.13
N PHE A 830 40.29 -8.55 -50.80
CA PHE A 830 40.76 -8.37 -52.19
C PHE A 830 40.00 -9.19 -53.26
N SER A 831 38.72 -9.48 -53.04
CA SER A 831 37.85 -10.18 -54.00
C SER A 831 36.43 -9.62 -54.00
N ALA A 832 35.68 -9.95 -55.04
CA ALA A 832 34.25 -9.67 -55.10
C ALA A 832 33.49 -10.67 -54.22
N THR A 833 32.70 -10.18 -53.27
CA THR A 833 32.02 -10.99 -52.25
C THR A 833 30.65 -10.40 -51.88
N SER A 834 29.76 -11.22 -51.33
CA SER A 834 28.48 -10.78 -50.76
C SER A 834 28.51 -10.60 -49.24
N PHE A 835 29.66 -10.84 -48.61
CA PHE A 835 29.88 -10.63 -47.18
C PHE A 835 31.37 -10.44 -46.87
N GLN A 836 31.67 -9.88 -45.71
CA GLN A 836 33.01 -9.84 -45.13
C GLN A 836 32.98 -10.09 -43.62
N GLU A 837 33.89 -10.92 -43.17
CA GLU A 837 34.16 -11.21 -41.77
C GLU A 837 35.33 -10.36 -41.29
N TYR A 838 35.22 -9.84 -40.07
CA TYR A 838 36.24 -9.08 -39.38
C TYR A 838 36.52 -9.73 -38.03
N ARG A 839 37.79 -9.79 -37.63
CA ARG A 839 38.19 -9.96 -36.22
C ARG A 839 39.10 -8.83 -35.79
N ILE A 840 38.87 -8.30 -34.60
CA ILE A 840 39.66 -7.22 -33.99
C ILE A 840 40.05 -7.66 -32.59
N ARG A 841 41.32 -7.49 -32.19
CA ARG A 841 41.73 -7.89 -30.83
C ARG A 841 41.15 -6.95 -29.77
N ARG A 842 40.66 -7.54 -28.68
CA ARG A 842 40.14 -6.81 -27.52
C ARG A 842 41.22 -6.07 -26.73
N ASP A 843 42.47 -6.52 -26.81
CA ASP A 843 43.62 -5.86 -26.20
C ASP A 843 44.31 -4.83 -27.13
N ALA A 844 43.65 -4.43 -28.23
CA ALA A 844 44.17 -3.41 -29.13
C ALA A 844 44.24 -2.05 -28.42
N VAL A 845 45.35 -1.34 -28.63
CA VAL A 845 45.59 0.00 -28.08
C VAL A 845 46.10 0.96 -29.15
N TYR A 846 45.89 2.25 -28.95
CA TYR A 846 46.37 3.32 -29.84
C TYR A 846 46.94 4.52 -29.07
N SER A 847 47.88 5.23 -29.69
CA SER A 847 48.44 6.49 -29.15
C SER A 847 48.39 7.58 -30.22
N ALA A 848 47.64 8.66 -29.92
CA ALA A 848 47.62 9.85 -30.76
C ALA A 848 48.74 10.82 -30.34
N GLY A 849 49.66 11.12 -31.26
CA GLY A 849 50.66 12.18 -31.08
C GLY A 849 51.71 11.95 -29.97
N GLY A 850 51.96 10.70 -29.56
CA GLY A 850 52.94 10.36 -28.52
C GLY A 850 52.40 10.45 -27.08
N GLY A 851 51.08 10.50 -26.90
CA GLY A 851 50.41 10.34 -25.61
C GLY A 851 50.45 8.89 -25.07
N PRO A 852 49.90 8.64 -23.86
CA PRO A 852 49.78 7.29 -23.34
C PRO A 852 48.88 6.42 -24.24
N ASP A 853 49.12 5.11 -24.24
CA ASP A 853 48.30 4.14 -24.96
C ASP A 853 46.86 4.15 -24.40
N GLN A 854 45.88 4.25 -25.30
CA GLN A 854 44.45 4.18 -25.03
C GLN A 854 43.90 2.86 -25.56
N ALA A 855 43.02 2.20 -24.80
CA ALA A 855 42.35 0.99 -25.26
C ALA A 855 41.36 1.33 -26.38
N VAL A 856 41.29 0.46 -27.39
CA VAL A 856 40.24 0.53 -28.43
C VAL A 856 38.88 0.20 -27.84
N PHE A 857 38.83 -0.73 -26.87
CA PHE A 857 37.62 -1.16 -26.18
C PHE A 857 37.76 -0.94 -24.65
N PRO A 858 37.70 0.31 -24.18
CA PRO A 858 37.82 0.63 -22.75
C PRO A 858 36.56 0.28 -21.96
N ASN A 859 35.40 0.22 -22.63
CA ASN A 859 34.10 -0.01 -22.02
C ASN A 859 33.50 -1.36 -22.45
N ALA A 860 32.52 -1.83 -21.68
CA ALA A 860 31.82 -3.09 -21.93
C ALA A 860 30.77 -3.00 -23.06
N VAL A 861 30.30 -1.80 -23.35
CA VAL A 861 29.34 -1.50 -24.42
C VAL A 861 30.00 -0.56 -25.42
N VAL A 862 29.77 -0.80 -26.70
CA VAL A 862 30.24 0.03 -27.82
C VAL A 862 29.13 0.20 -28.85
N ALA A 863 29.15 1.28 -29.62
CA ALA A 863 28.34 1.41 -30.81
C ALA A 863 29.19 1.12 -32.07
N LEU A 864 28.62 0.41 -33.03
CA LEU A 864 29.31 -0.05 -34.24
C LEU A 864 28.61 0.49 -35.47
N ALA A 865 29.37 1.00 -36.44
CA ALA A 865 28.82 1.37 -37.75
C ALA A 865 29.69 0.81 -38.87
N ALA A 866 29.05 0.44 -39.98
CA ALA A 866 29.75 0.16 -41.23
C ALA A 866 29.34 1.20 -42.28
N TRP A 867 30.30 1.70 -43.05
CA TRP A 867 30.02 2.74 -44.04
C TRP A 867 31.01 2.71 -45.20
N THR A 868 30.66 3.36 -46.30
CA THR A 868 31.47 3.38 -47.53
C THR A 868 31.72 4.80 -48.03
N ASN A 869 32.77 5.02 -48.81
CA ASN A 869 33.11 6.34 -49.36
C ASN A 869 32.83 6.48 -50.87
N GLY A 870 32.83 7.71 -51.40
CA GLY A 870 32.68 7.96 -52.84
C GLY A 870 31.25 8.31 -53.29
N ALA A 871 30.99 8.19 -54.59
CA ALA A 871 29.67 8.51 -55.16
C ALA A 871 28.70 7.35 -54.89
N GLY A 872 27.63 7.62 -54.12
CA GLY A 872 26.71 6.59 -53.62
C GLY A 872 27.23 5.88 -52.37
N SER A 873 27.81 6.66 -51.44
CA SER A 873 28.21 6.21 -50.11
C SER A 873 27.02 5.66 -49.33
N ASP A 874 27.31 4.68 -48.49
CA ASP A 874 26.35 4.01 -47.64
C ASP A 874 26.72 4.15 -46.16
N PHE A 875 25.73 4.16 -45.28
CA PHE A 875 25.88 4.21 -43.82
C PHE A 875 24.89 3.23 -43.17
N ALA A 876 25.42 2.10 -42.73
CA ALA A 876 24.65 1.07 -42.04
C ALA A 876 24.76 1.27 -40.52
N GLY A 877 23.83 2.08 -40.00
CA GLY A 877 23.41 2.20 -38.59
C GLY A 877 24.50 2.38 -37.51
N SER A 878 24.07 2.43 -36.24
CA SER A 878 24.94 2.48 -35.06
C SER A 878 24.46 1.56 -33.92
N PRO A 879 24.22 0.25 -34.17
CA PRO A 879 23.80 -0.68 -33.12
C PRO A 879 24.74 -0.69 -31.91
N LEU A 880 24.15 -0.72 -30.72
CA LEU A 880 24.88 -0.98 -29.47
C LEU A 880 25.19 -2.46 -29.33
N TYR A 881 26.42 -2.80 -28.97
CA TYR A 881 26.87 -4.15 -28.67
C TYR A 881 27.52 -4.22 -27.29
N SER A 882 27.12 -5.20 -26.47
CA SER A 882 27.74 -5.48 -25.18
C SER A 882 28.61 -6.72 -25.25
N PHE A 883 29.87 -6.63 -24.84
CA PHE A 883 30.77 -7.78 -24.80
C PHE A 883 30.24 -8.88 -23.88
N ALA A 884 30.01 -10.07 -24.42
CA ALA A 884 29.57 -11.24 -23.69
C ALA A 884 30.71 -11.86 -22.87
N ALA A 885 30.37 -12.38 -21.70
CA ALA A 885 31.29 -13.13 -20.85
C ALA A 885 31.46 -14.58 -21.32
N ASN A 886 32.62 -15.17 -21.02
CA ASN A 886 32.88 -16.58 -21.25
C ASN A 886 31.92 -17.44 -20.38
N PRO A 887 31.08 -18.31 -20.98
CA PRO A 887 30.12 -19.13 -20.25
C PRO A 887 30.72 -20.10 -19.21
N GLY A 888 32.05 -20.28 -19.19
CA GLY A 888 32.76 -21.15 -18.27
C GLY A 888 33.54 -20.46 -17.13
N ALA A 889 33.57 -19.13 -17.07
CA ALA A 889 34.19 -18.39 -15.96
C ALA A 889 33.15 -18.06 -14.88
N THR A 890 33.41 -18.39 -13.60
CA THR A 890 32.53 -17.92 -12.53
C THR A 890 32.65 -16.39 -12.40
N ALA A 891 31.55 -15.72 -12.09
CA ALA A 891 31.53 -14.27 -11.90
C ALA A 891 32.59 -13.80 -10.89
N TYR A 892 32.84 -14.61 -9.85
CA TYR A 892 33.88 -14.36 -8.86
C TYR A 892 35.31 -14.43 -9.44
N ALA A 893 35.61 -15.43 -10.28
CA ALA A 893 36.93 -15.55 -10.90
C ALA A 893 37.22 -14.42 -11.88
N ALA A 894 36.22 -14.03 -12.69
CA ALA A 894 36.31 -12.88 -13.58
C ALA A 894 36.49 -11.57 -12.80
N TRP A 895 35.74 -11.39 -11.71
CA TRP A 895 35.88 -10.23 -10.82
C TRP A 895 37.28 -10.15 -10.19
N LYS A 896 37.84 -11.28 -9.73
CA LYS A 896 39.22 -11.30 -9.18
C LYS A 896 40.26 -10.91 -10.22
N LEU A 897 40.12 -11.35 -11.47
CA LEU A 897 41.04 -10.96 -12.55
C LEU A 897 40.95 -9.46 -12.87
N ALA A 898 39.76 -8.87 -12.78
CA ALA A 898 39.56 -7.44 -12.97
C ALA A 898 40.05 -6.60 -11.78
N ARG A 899 40.01 -7.15 -10.55
CA ARG A 899 40.30 -6.43 -9.32
C ARG A 899 41.67 -6.73 -8.72
N PHE A 900 42.46 -7.68 -9.20
CA PHE A 900 43.78 -7.96 -8.64
C PHE A 900 44.84 -8.08 -9.73
N THR A 901 46.03 -7.57 -9.46
CA THR A 901 47.18 -7.75 -10.35
C THR A 901 47.62 -9.22 -10.35
N PRO A 902 48.36 -9.69 -11.39
CA PRO A 902 48.88 -11.07 -11.41
C PRO A 902 49.73 -11.44 -10.20
N THR A 903 50.43 -10.47 -9.59
CA THR A 903 51.23 -10.69 -8.38
C THR A 903 50.36 -10.84 -7.14
N GLU A 904 49.29 -10.04 -7.02
CA GLU A 904 48.34 -10.14 -5.90
C GLU A 904 47.50 -11.42 -5.98
N LEU A 905 47.12 -11.87 -7.19
CA LEU A 905 46.44 -13.15 -7.41
C LEU A 905 47.27 -14.36 -6.98
N ALA A 906 48.60 -14.22 -7.00
CA ALA A 906 49.53 -15.26 -6.55
C ALA A 906 49.78 -15.24 -5.03
N ASP A 907 49.31 -14.22 -4.31
CA ASP A 907 49.43 -14.08 -2.86
C ASP A 907 48.07 -14.30 -2.17
N PRO A 908 47.87 -15.46 -1.50
CA PRO A 908 46.63 -15.74 -0.77
C PRO A 908 46.32 -14.76 0.35
N LEU A 909 47.29 -13.99 0.85
CA LEU A 909 47.07 -12.96 1.87
C LEU A 909 46.58 -11.63 1.28
N ALA A 910 46.77 -11.42 -0.02
CA ALA A 910 46.32 -10.22 -0.72
C ALA A 910 44.97 -10.42 -1.42
N SER A 911 44.71 -11.61 -1.96
CA SER A 911 43.52 -11.88 -2.77
C SER A 911 42.82 -13.21 -2.44
N GLY A 912 43.23 -13.90 -1.37
CA GLY A 912 42.49 -15.07 -0.88
C GLY A 912 41.07 -14.70 -0.45
N ASP A 913 40.16 -15.67 -0.39
CA ASP A 913 38.74 -15.39 -0.13
C ASP A 913 38.50 -14.72 1.24
N LEU A 914 39.41 -14.94 2.19
CA LEU A 914 39.43 -14.34 3.53
C LEU A 914 40.41 -13.16 3.66
N ALA A 915 41.06 -12.74 2.57
CA ALA A 915 41.96 -11.59 2.57
C ALA A 915 41.14 -10.30 2.68
N ASP A 916 41.69 -9.35 3.42
CA ASP A 916 41.17 -8.02 3.67
C ASP A 916 42.32 -7.06 3.30
N LEU A 917 42.37 -6.70 2.02
CA LEU A 917 43.53 -6.05 1.39
C LEU A 917 43.68 -4.60 1.89
N ASP A 918 42.57 -3.91 2.09
CA ASP A 918 42.45 -2.52 2.50
C ASP A 918 42.22 -2.33 4.01
N ARG A 919 41.98 -3.42 4.74
CA ARG A 919 41.97 -3.52 6.21
C ARG A 919 40.78 -2.85 6.88
N ASP A 920 39.61 -2.92 6.25
CA ASP A 920 38.36 -2.40 6.80
C ASP A 920 37.54 -3.47 7.55
N GLY A 921 38.01 -4.72 7.53
CA GLY A 921 37.39 -5.87 8.19
C GLY A 921 36.45 -6.67 7.28
N ILE A 922 36.34 -6.33 6.00
CA ILE A 922 35.53 -7.04 5.01
C ILE A 922 36.44 -7.95 4.18
N ALA A 923 36.05 -9.22 4.06
CA ALA A 923 36.87 -10.17 3.31
C ALA A 923 36.55 -10.15 1.82
N THR A 924 37.52 -10.52 0.98
CA THR A 924 37.45 -10.51 -0.49
C THR A 924 36.19 -11.19 -1.06
N VAL A 925 35.70 -12.28 -0.47
CA VAL A 925 34.46 -12.92 -0.93
C VAL A 925 33.21 -12.11 -0.59
N MET A 926 33.22 -11.39 0.53
CA MET A 926 32.13 -10.48 0.92
C MET A 926 32.16 -9.20 0.09
N GLU A 927 33.36 -8.66 -0.18
CA GLU A 927 33.58 -7.56 -1.12
C GLU A 927 32.93 -7.88 -2.47
N PHE A 928 33.19 -9.08 -3.00
CA PHE A 928 32.55 -9.52 -4.22
C PHE A 928 31.03 -9.57 -4.11
N ALA A 929 30.49 -10.24 -3.07
CA ALA A 929 29.05 -10.47 -2.93
C ALA A 929 28.24 -9.18 -2.72
N LEU A 930 28.77 -8.24 -1.95
CA LEU A 930 28.14 -6.95 -1.68
C LEU A 930 28.47 -5.88 -2.75
N GLY A 931 29.35 -6.21 -3.70
CA GLY A 931 29.73 -5.34 -4.81
C GLY A 931 30.63 -4.16 -4.41
N LEU A 932 31.49 -4.38 -3.42
CA LEU A 932 32.44 -3.41 -2.86
C LEU A 932 33.80 -3.50 -3.58
N ASP A 933 34.67 -2.50 -3.38
CA ASP A 933 36.01 -2.44 -3.97
C ASP A 933 37.08 -2.86 -2.93
N PRO A 934 37.81 -3.97 -3.14
CA PRO A 934 38.76 -4.51 -2.17
C PRO A 934 40.00 -3.64 -1.95
N ARG A 935 40.06 -2.44 -2.54
CA ARG A 935 41.13 -1.45 -2.32
C ARG A 935 40.64 -0.19 -1.59
N VAL A 936 39.34 -0.03 -1.39
CA VAL A 936 38.74 1.17 -0.83
C VAL A 936 38.02 0.80 0.46
N PRO A 937 38.52 1.25 1.62
CA PRO A 937 37.87 0.97 2.89
C PRO A 937 36.42 1.49 2.91
N ASP A 938 35.45 0.59 2.83
CA ASP A 938 34.03 0.90 2.62
C ASP A 938 33.11 0.18 3.64
N PRO A 939 33.33 0.38 4.97
CA PRO A 939 32.54 -0.30 6.01
C PRO A 939 31.05 0.08 5.98
N GLY A 940 30.67 1.14 5.27
CA GLY A 940 29.27 1.52 5.03
C GLY A 940 28.51 0.58 4.08
N GLY A 941 29.23 -0.27 3.33
CA GLY A 941 28.66 -1.29 2.46
C GLY A 941 28.19 -2.57 3.17
N LEU A 942 28.47 -2.70 4.47
CA LEU A 942 28.05 -3.84 5.27
C LEU A 942 26.52 -3.93 5.42
N PRO A 943 25.97 -5.15 5.63
CA PRO A 943 24.56 -5.32 5.95
C PRO A 943 24.16 -4.47 7.15
N ARG A 944 22.99 -3.84 7.08
CA ARG A 944 22.44 -2.98 8.13
C ARG A 944 21.18 -3.59 8.72
N ALA A 945 21.10 -3.60 10.05
CA ALA A 945 19.90 -4.04 10.74
C ALA A 945 18.92 -2.87 10.90
N SER A 946 17.62 -3.13 10.74
CA SER A 946 16.55 -2.16 10.93
C SER A 946 15.36 -2.80 11.65
N LEU A 947 14.45 -1.96 12.13
CA LEU A 947 13.13 -2.40 12.58
C LEU A 947 12.13 -2.05 11.49
N VAL A 948 11.39 -3.05 11.04
CA VAL A 948 10.30 -2.88 10.06
C VAL A 948 8.99 -3.15 10.77
N THR A 949 8.04 -2.23 10.61
CA THR A 949 6.67 -2.39 11.12
C THR A 949 5.85 -3.20 10.12
N ALA A 950 5.13 -4.20 10.60
CA ALA A 950 4.13 -4.93 9.82
C ALA A 950 2.92 -5.24 10.68
N GLY A 951 1.78 -4.64 10.34
CA GLY A 951 0.64 -4.59 11.25
C GLY A 951 1.03 -3.89 12.57
N PRO A 952 0.58 -4.37 13.74
CA PRO A 952 0.89 -3.76 15.03
C PRO A 952 2.31 -4.11 15.53
N ASP A 953 2.96 -5.10 14.92
CA ASP A 953 4.23 -5.64 15.39
C ASP A 953 5.43 -5.00 14.68
N ARG A 954 6.51 -4.86 15.43
CA ARG A 954 7.84 -4.55 14.87
C ARG A 954 8.62 -5.83 14.75
N HIS A 955 9.37 -5.95 13.67
CA HIS A 955 10.22 -7.09 13.38
C HIS A 955 11.65 -6.63 13.12
N LEU A 956 12.62 -7.46 13.46
CA LEU A 956 14.02 -7.21 13.10
C LEU A 956 14.24 -7.56 11.63
N ALA A 957 14.88 -6.66 10.89
CA ALA A 957 15.21 -6.85 9.49
C ALA A 957 16.70 -6.61 9.24
N ILE A 958 17.22 -7.21 8.17
CA ILE A 958 18.57 -7.02 7.66
C ILE A 958 18.47 -6.56 6.20
N THR A 959 19.11 -5.44 5.89
CA THR A 959 19.17 -4.84 4.55
C THR A 959 20.61 -4.89 4.04
N PHE A 960 20.82 -5.30 2.79
CA PHE A 960 22.15 -5.34 2.17
C PHE A 960 22.05 -5.29 0.64
N ALA A 961 23.12 -4.88 -0.02
CA ALA A 961 23.26 -5.03 -1.47
C ALA A 961 23.62 -6.47 -1.80
N ARG A 962 22.97 -7.06 -2.81
CA ARG A 962 23.27 -8.40 -3.33
C ARG A 962 23.43 -8.35 -4.84
N ARG A 963 24.27 -9.25 -5.36
CA ARG A 963 24.25 -9.62 -6.78
C ARG A 963 23.00 -10.44 -7.12
N PRO A 964 22.45 -10.30 -8.35
CA PRO A 964 21.35 -11.15 -8.80
C PRO A 964 21.69 -12.65 -8.71
N PRO A 965 20.69 -13.55 -8.52
CA PRO A 965 20.91 -14.98 -8.34
C PRO A 965 21.72 -15.69 -9.45
N ALA A 966 21.73 -15.13 -10.67
CA ALA A 966 22.47 -15.66 -11.81
C ALA A 966 24.00 -15.62 -11.64
N ASP A 967 24.53 -14.86 -10.68
CA ASP A 967 25.97 -14.72 -10.43
C ASP A 967 26.57 -15.85 -9.57
N GLY A 968 25.77 -16.86 -9.18
CA GLY A 968 26.24 -18.03 -8.43
C GLY A 968 26.63 -17.72 -6.98
N VAL A 969 25.91 -16.79 -6.33
CA VAL A 969 26.13 -16.39 -4.93
C VAL A 969 24.87 -16.65 -4.11
N ALA A 970 25.01 -17.41 -3.03
CA ALA A 970 23.93 -17.66 -2.06
C ALA A 970 24.07 -16.74 -0.84
N TYR A 971 22.99 -16.04 -0.51
CA TYR A 971 22.88 -15.15 0.64
C TYR A 971 21.97 -15.78 1.69
N ILE A 972 22.51 -16.04 2.88
CA ILE A 972 21.84 -16.79 3.94
C ILE A 972 21.78 -15.90 5.19
N PRO A 973 20.67 -15.15 5.42
CA PRO A 973 20.41 -14.50 6.69
C PRO A 973 20.34 -15.52 7.84
N GLU A 974 20.97 -15.19 8.96
CA GLU A 974 20.99 -16.01 10.17
C GLU A 974 20.60 -15.15 11.38
N SER A 975 19.87 -15.73 12.33
CA SER A 975 19.48 -15.08 13.59
C SER A 975 20.12 -15.77 14.79
N SER A 976 20.32 -15.04 15.89
CA SER A 976 20.83 -15.62 17.14
C SER A 976 20.29 -14.88 18.36
N PRO A 977 19.92 -15.58 19.44
CA PRO A 977 19.60 -14.97 20.73
C PRO A 977 20.84 -14.70 21.61
N ASP A 978 21.99 -15.33 21.32
CA ASP A 978 23.14 -15.39 22.25
C ASP A 978 24.52 -15.14 21.59
N MET A 979 24.54 -14.85 20.28
CA MET A 979 25.73 -14.79 19.41
C MET A 979 26.55 -16.09 19.28
N LEU A 980 26.17 -17.17 19.97
CA LEU A 980 26.86 -18.45 19.97
C LEU A 980 26.15 -19.46 19.05
N THR A 981 24.83 -19.52 19.18
CA THR A 981 23.95 -20.43 18.44
C THR A 981 23.24 -19.65 17.34
N TRP A 982 23.48 -20.02 16.08
CA TRP A 982 22.93 -19.34 14.90
C TRP A 982 21.89 -20.22 14.23
N ASN A 983 20.73 -19.64 13.94
CA ASN A 983 19.63 -20.29 13.22
C ASN A 983 19.61 -19.80 11.76
N ASP A 984 19.88 -20.72 10.84
CA ASP A 984 19.91 -20.47 9.39
C ASP A 984 18.65 -20.97 8.66
N ASN A 985 17.58 -21.32 9.38
CA ASN A 985 16.30 -21.69 8.80
C ASN A 985 15.70 -20.51 8.03
N GLN A 986 15.70 -20.58 6.70
CA GLN A 986 15.24 -19.50 5.83
C GLN A 986 13.73 -19.21 5.95
N ALA A 987 12.92 -20.17 6.42
CA ALA A 987 11.48 -19.97 6.60
C ALA A 987 11.12 -18.94 7.69
N GLN A 988 12.08 -18.56 8.54
CA GLN A 988 11.88 -17.50 9.54
C GLN A 988 12.10 -16.09 8.98
N PHE A 989 12.59 -15.95 7.75
CA PHE A 989 12.84 -14.68 7.08
C PHE A 989 11.89 -14.51 5.90
N LEU A 990 11.35 -13.30 5.76
CA LEU A 990 10.54 -12.87 4.63
C LEU A 990 11.30 -11.77 3.89
N GLU A 991 11.50 -11.92 2.58
CA GLU A 991 11.97 -10.83 1.72
C GLU A 991 10.84 -9.81 1.59
N VAL A 992 11.04 -8.59 2.11
CA VAL A 992 9.99 -7.56 2.19
C VAL A 992 10.21 -6.40 1.23
N SER A 993 11.42 -6.25 0.69
CA SER A 993 11.72 -5.28 -0.36
C SER A 993 12.91 -5.74 -1.18
N THR A 994 12.83 -5.51 -2.48
CA THR A 994 13.95 -5.66 -3.43
C THR A 994 13.87 -4.49 -4.40
N SER A 995 14.94 -3.71 -4.48
CA SER A 995 15.03 -2.55 -5.37
C SER A 995 16.32 -2.60 -6.18
N PRO A 996 16.29 -2.38 -7.50
CA PRO A 996 17.50 -2.34 -8.31
C PRO A 996 18.39 -1.16 -7.89
N LEU A 997 19.70 -1.38 -7.88
CA LEU A 997 20.71 -0.35 -7.68
C LEU A 997 21.32 0.06 -9.03
N PRO A 998 21.79 1.32 -9.18
CA PRO A 998 22.35 1.83 -10.45
C PRO A 998 23.57 1.04 -10.98
N ASN A 999 24.21 0.23 -10.16
CA ASN A 999 25.40 -0.56 -10.49
C ASN A 999 25.08 -2.03 -10.86
N GLY A 1000 23.80 -2.37 -11.08
CA GLY A 1000 23.37 -3.72 -11.43
C GLY A 1000 23.27 -4.69 -10.25
N LEU A 1001 23.46 -4.22 -9.02
CA LEU A 1001 23.10 -4.94 -7.79
C LEU A 1001 21.62 -4.73 -7.45
N GLU A 1002 21.13 -5.46 -6.46
CA GLU A 1002 19.84 -5.26 -5.82
C GLU A 1002 20.06 -4.89 -4.36
N GLU A 1003 19.38 -3.87 -3.85
CA GLU A 1003 19.25 -3.69 -2.41
C GLU A 1003 18.04 -4.48 -1.91
N VAL A 1004 18.27 -5.35 -0.93
CA VAL A 1004 17.25 -6.26 -0.42
C VAL A 1004 17.10 -6.16 1.08
N THR A 1005 15.87 -6.34 1.56
CA THR A 1005 15.55 -6.39 2.99
C THR A 1005 14.88 -7.71 3.33
N PHE A 1006 15.47 -8.46 4.24
CA PHE A 1006 14.89 -9.65 4.85
C PHE A 1006 14.44 -9.34 6.28
N ARG A 1007 13.19 -9.66 6.61
CA ARG A 1007 12.58 -9.42 7.92
C ARG A 1007 12.27 -10.74 8.60
N LEU A 1008 12.50 -10.84 9.92
CA LEU A 1008 12.00 -11.98 10.70
C LEU A 1008 10.47 -12.04 10.65
N THR A 1009 9.91 -13.24 10.56
CA THR A 1009 8.46 -13.47 10.60
C THR A 1009 7.91 -13.34 12.03
N SER A 1010 8.71 -13.62 13.05
CA SER A 1010 8.38 -13.33 14.44
C SER A 1010 8.58 -11.85 14.78
N ALA A 1011 7.68 -11.28 15.59
CA ALA A 1011 7.87 -9.95 16.18
C ALA A 1011 9.19 -9.89 16.98
N VAL A 1012 9.68 -8.68 17.23
CA VAL A 1012 10.92 -8.44 17.99
C VAL A 1012 10.83 -9.17 19.33
N PRO A 1013 11.71 -10.15 19.59
CA PRO A 1013 11.68 -10.87 20.86
C PRO A 1013 12.11 -9.94 22.00
N GLY A 1014 11.45 -10.04 23.16
CA GLY A 1014 11.85 -9.30 24.35
C GLY A 1014 13.22 -9.77 24.86
N GLY A 1015 14.29 -9.07 24.49
CA GLY A 1015 15.68 -9.38 24.86
C GLY A 1015 16.69 -9.04 23.76
N PRO A 1016 18.01 -9.22 23.98
CA PRO A 1016 19.01 -9.04 22.94
C PRO A 1016 18.85 -10.10 21.85
N PHE A 1017 18.85 -9.66 20.59
CA PHE A 1017 18.72 -10.54 19.42
C PHE A 1017 19.63 -10.02 18.30
N TYR A 1018 20.26 -10.93 17.57
CA TYR A 1018 21.34 -10.61 16.64
C TYR A 1018 21.03 -11.15 15.24
N LEU A 1019 21.44 -10.43 14.21
CA LEU A 1019 21.39 -10.88 12.81
C LEU A 1019 22.80 -10.91 12.24
N ARG A 1020 23.02 -11.83 11.30
CA ARG A 1020 24.22 -11.84 10.47
C ARG A 1020 23.89 -12.35 9.08
N LEU A 1021 24.76 -12.02 8.13
CA LEU A 1021 24.67 -12.53 6.78
C LEU A 1021 25.79 -13.54 6.54
N ARG A 1022 25.43 -14.73 6.05
CA ARG A 1022 26.37 -15.73 5.52
C ARG A 1022 26.31 -15.74 4.00
N VAL A 1023 27.47 -15.76 3.36
CA VAL A 1023 27.61 -15.85 1.91
C VAL A 1023 28.31 -17.16 1.54
N GLU A 1024 27.80 -17.83 0.51
CA GLU A 1024 28.39 -19.02 -0.10
C GLU A 1024 28.49 -18.81 -1.62
N LEU A 1025 29.61 -19.23 -2.23
CA LEU A 1025 29.78 -19.26 -3.69
C LEU A 1025 29.43 -20.66 -4.22
N GLU A 1026 28.69 -20.73 -5.32
CA GLU A 1026 28.26 -21.98 -5.97
C GLU A 1026 29.35 -22.67 -6.81
#